data_AF-A0A7C5S2B8-F1
#
_entry.id   AF-A0A7C5S2B8-F1
#
_cell.length_a   1.000
_cell.length_b   1.000
_cell.length_c   1.000
_cell.angle_alpha   90.00
_cell.angle_beta   90.00
_cell.angle_gamma   90.00
#
_symmetry.space_group_name_H-M   'P 1'
#
loop_
_entity.id
_entity.type
_entity.pdbx_description
1 polymer ?
#
loop_
_entity_poly.entity_id
_entity_poly.type
_entity_poly.pdbx_seq_one_letter_code
_entity_poly.pdbx_strand_id
1 'polypeptide(L)'
;MTRSSDECIILCGRTEMRSSGYVLAGFALLYAAGAHAQAWRERTCLYRRPVDVVSGYQCDAATFSFYHAGRLRSDAADVRMYDGEGNNLPHVILQNGPDDFVRLAFRHDGKDGRCYVYYGDANSRPAVHGWKPKGGLVMETRRYRGGDPGSLAGMRDIIKRSGPSFGRAFVKNVFHGLNVFGPHTNYVSIYSGTLYAPSTGKYVFCTSSDDASFLLVDGQLVVSWPGWHGAVADTRHNASLNLSAGPHDFEYLHVNGGGAGVAVAAWQHPGAARIMPIPPEAFGWPGSGKIGPVEVRGGGGAADFQCETTAEAPFGEDAFIVKIAFTDTGGQDTGTEWDFGDGTSGRGRFTEHVYLVEGDFTVRMKNRYGECANRVAVSHRWWNDASRQTSLKDLAPVLRSYDFARLRSACLKRALDIFREIEDAEGAHAVMQAVVKRAGEVDADTVAECAVTLARSMSVHAPQDALKMLASLEKTLADNPAAVARLLLAEGDVLFYFLDDADRALELYDRIVSRFAGKVQEHTVRIAKIRMGDVHRGRGDYEKALRSYLDAEKLKLHPWPADRLAVRKGALFMEVESHIRSGDFDAAAESLDTLEWEYPAERLRGESSLLRGRIALGKKNLPEACKQFLALVGVNPSSEYAAECLYLCALAKEQLGLKEEAEALKRRIAGEYPESPRAARTGK
;
A
#
# COMPACT_ATOMS: atom_id res chain seq x y z
N MET A 1 29.90 23.63 0.81
CA MET A 1 29.71 23.11 2.18
C MET A 1 28.97 21.80 2.06
N THR A 2 29.73 20.73 2.23
CA THR A 2 29.40 19.32 2.02
C THR A 2 28.66 18.76 3.22
N ARG A 3 27.54 18.07 3.00
CA ARG A 3 27.00 17.04 3.90
C ARG A 3 26.91 15.75 3.12
N SER A 4 27.85 14.85 3.41
CA SER A 4 27.87 13.47 2.97
C SER A 4 26.77 12.70 3.71
N SER A 5 25.92 12.05 2.94
CA SER A 5 25.08 10.94 3.36
C SER A 5 25.96 9.69 3.43
N ASP A 6 26.38 9.30 4.63
CA ASP A 6 27.07 8.03 4.83
C ASP A 6 26.03 6.90 4.86
N GLU A 7 26.08 6.09 3.81
CA GLU A 7 25.37 4.83 3.62
C GLU A 7 25.76 3.85 4.74
N CYS A 8 24.75 3.39 5.49
CA CYS A 8 24.92 2.28 6.42
C CYS A 8 24.91 0.97 5.60
N ILE A 9 26.10 0.55 5.14
CA ILE A 9 26.32 -0.70 4.43
C ILE A 9 26.05 -1.88 5.39
N ILE A 10 24.87 -2.48 5.27
CA ILE A 10 24.56 -3.78 5.87
C ILE A 10 25.33 -4.83 5.06
N LEU A 11 26.44 -5.31 5.62
CA LEU A 11 27.19 -6.46 5.10
C LEU A 11 26.35 -7.73 5.31
N CYS A 12 25.44 -8.00 4.38
CA CYS A 12 24.79 -9.29 4.24
C CYS A 12 25.83 -10.29 3.74
N GLY A 13 26.22 -11.23 4.59
CA GLY A 13 27.12 -12.33 4.21
C GLY A 13 26.52 -13.12 3.05
N ARG A 14 27.17 -13.05 1.87
CA ARG A 14 26.92 -13.96 0.75
C ARG A 14 27.22 -15.39 1.20
N THR A 15 26.20 -16.13 1.60
CA THR A 15 26.17 -17.58 1.41
C THR A 15 25.48 -17.84 0.09
N GLU A 16 26.24 -18.31 -0.91
CA GLU A 16 25.75 -18.84 -2.17
C GLU A 16 24.79 -20.02 -1.90
N MET A 17 23.51 -19.72 -1.71
CA MET A 17 22.46 -20.70 -1.87
C MET A 17 22.18 -20.77 -3.37
N ARG A 18 22.69 -21.82 -4.02
CA ARG A 18 22.31 -22.16 -5.40
C ARG A 18 20.78 -22.19 -5.48
N SER A 19 20.25 -21.27 -6.28
CA SER A 19 18.85 -21.18 -6.65
C SER A 19 18.43 -22.44 -7.41
N SER A 20 17.83 -23.40 -6.70
CA SER A 20 17.05 -24.45 -7.34
C SER A 20 15.70 -23.85 -7.71
N GLY A 21 15.58 -23.36 -8.94
CA GLY A 21 14.29 -23.05 -9.54
C GLY A 21 13.45 -24.33 -9.60
N TYR A 22 12.47 -24.46 -8.71
CA TYR A 22 11.45 -25.49 -8.83
C TYR A 22 10.47 -25.07 -9.93
N VAL A 23 10.82 -25.42 -11.16
CA VAL A 23 9.85 -25.59 -12.23
C VAL A 23 8.83 -26.63 -11.75
N LEU A 24 7.55 -26.25 -11.79
CA LEU A 24 6.38 -27.13 -11.73
C LEU A 24 6.55 -28.26 -12.75
N ALA A 25 7.13 -29.38 -12.31
CA ALA A 25 7.19 -30.61 -13.06
C ALA A 25 6.72 -31.73 -12.13
N GLY A 26 5.70 -32.47 -12.60
CA GLY A 26 5.00 -33.48 -11.81
C GLY A 26 5.92 -34.48 -11.15
N PHE A 27 5.73 -34.66 -9.85
CA PHE A 27 6.21 -35.81 -9.10
C PHE A 27 5.00 -36.56 -8.55
N ALA A 28 4.45 -37.43 -9.39
CA ALA A 28 3.93 -38.69 -8.88
C ALA A 28 5.15 -39.56 -8.57
N LEU A 29 5.49 -39.74 -7.30
CA LEU A 29 6.49 -40.72 -6.91
C LEU A 29 6.08 -41.44 -5.63
N LEU A 30 5.80 -42.73 -5.86
CA LEU A 30 5.80 -43.85 -4.94
C LEU A 30 6.37 -43.59 -3.54
N TYR A 31 5.50 -43.74 -2.53
CA TYR A 31 5.80 -44.55 -1.35
C TYR A 31 4.67 -45.55 -1.15
N ALA A 32 4.73 -46.65 -1.88
CA ALA A 32 4.07 -47.89 -1.49
C ALA A 32 5.07 -48.68 -0.64
N ALA A 33 5.19 -48.33 0.63
CA ALA A 33 5.74 -49.20 1.66
C ALA A 33 4.69 -49.24 2.77
N GLY A 34 4.19 -50.44 3.08
CA GLY A 34 2.99 -50.67 3.87
C GLY A 34 2.98 -49.96 5.22
N ALA A 35 2.25 -48.85 5.29
CA ALA A 35 1.68 -48.35 6.54
C ALA A 35 0.18 -48.64 6.46
N HIS A 36 -0.28 -49.67 7.16
CA HIS A 36 -1.70 -49.76 7.46
C HIS A 36 -2.10 -48.42 8.11
N ALA A 37 -3.07 -47.71 7.51
CA ALA A 37 -3.59 -46.49 8.11
C ALA A 37 -3.95 -46.80 9.57
N GLN A 38 -3.36 -46.06 10.51
CA GLN A 38 -3.56 -46.27 11.93
C GLN A 38 -5.07 -46.36 12.21
N ALA A 39 -5.52 -47.36 12.96
CA ALA A 39 -6.90 -47.42 13.42
C ALA A 39 -7.24 -46.17 14.24
N TRP A 40 -8.46 -45.64 14.08
CA TRP A 40 -8.89 -44.41 14.76
C TRP A 40 -8.80 -44.58 16.29
N ARG A 41 -7.86 -43.89 16.94
CA ARG A 41 -7.59 -44.06 18.38
C ARG A 41 -8.57 -43.28 19.26
N GLU A 42 -8.81 -42.02 18.94
CA GLU A 42 -9.62 -41.15 19.80
C GLU A 42 -11.12 -41.29 19.53
N ARG A 43 -11.86 -41.73 20.55
CA ARG A 43 -13.29 -42.07 20.42
C ARG A 43 -14.23 -40.88 20.45
N THR A 44 -13.75 -39.68 20.66
CA THR A 44 -14.57 -38.46 20.74
C THR A 44 -14.17 -37.43 19.70
N CYS A 45 -12.89 -37.42 19.28
CA CYS A 45 -12.42 -36.55 18.21
C CYS A 45 -13.11 -36.90 16.89
N LEU A 46 -13.66 -35.88 16.22
CA LEU A 46 -14.34 -36.00 14.93
C LEU A 46 -13.38 -35.94 13.74
N TYR A 47 -12.21 -35.34 13.93
CA TYR A 47 -11.25 -35.10 12.86
C TYR A 47 -9.87 -35.62 13.24
N ARG A 48 -9.12 -36.03 12.21
CA ARG A 48 -7.66 -36.21 12.32
C ARG A 48 -6.94 -35.80 11.05
N ARG A 49 -5.64 -35.60 11.13
CA ARG A 49 -4.76 -35.40 9.95
C ARG A 49 -3.49 -36.22 10.10
N PRO A 50 -3.00 -36.87 9.04
CA PRO A 50 -1.65 -37.41 9.02
C PRO A 50 -0.63 -36.26 8.97
N VAL A 51 0.51 -36.47 9.59
CA VAL A 51 1.66 -35.56 9.57
C VAL A 51 2.88 -36.38 9.19
N ASP A 52 3.46 -36.07 8.03
CA ASP A 52 4.69 -36.69 7.57
C ASP A 52 5.89 -35.89 8.13
N VAL A 53 6.70 -36.54 8.95
CA VAL A 53 7.86 -35.93 9.61
C VAL A 53 9.11 -36.36 8.86
N VAL A 54 9.86 -35.40 8.34
CA VAL A 54 11.19 -35.60 7.73
C VAL A 54 12.23 -35.55 8.85
N SER A 55 13.34 -36.30 8.82
CA SER A 55 14.43 -36.31 9.82
C SER A 55 15.57 -35.36 9.47
N GLY A 56 16.40 -34.99 10.46
CA GLY A 56 17.57 -34.13 10.26
C GLY A 56 17.83 -33.05 11.33
N TYR A 57 17.43 -33.29 12.58
CA TYR A 57 17.29 -32.24 13.59
C TYR A 57 18.28 -32.34 14.74
N GLN A 58 18.39 -31.24 15.48
CA GLN A 58 19.29 -31.07 16.61
C GLN A 58 18.55 -31.05 17.97
N CYS A 59 17.22 -31.28 17.99
CA CYS A 59 16.46 -31.44 19.23
C CYS A 59 15.37 -32.53 19.16
N ASP A 60 14.77 -32.85 20.32
CA ASP A 60 13.76 -33.93 20.52
C ASP A 60 12.33 -33.52 20.19
N ALA A 61 12.15 -32.48 19.37
CA ALA A 61 10.85 -31.92 19.01
C ALA A 61 10.72 -31.81 17.49
N ALA A 62 9.48 -31.91 17.01
CA ALA A 62 9.09 -31.49 15.67
C ALA A 62 7.89 -30.55 15.74
N THR A 63 7.73 -29.67 14.75
CA THR A 63 6.66 -28.68 14.69
C THR A 63 5.97 -28.69 13.33
N PHE A 64 4.67 -28.41 13.33
CA PHE A 64 3.88 -28.13 12.15
C PHE A 64 2.76 -27.14 12.50
N SER A 65 2.11 -26.63 11.47
CA SER A 65 0.96 -25.74 11.61
C SER A 65 -0.10 -26.04 10.55
N PHE A 66 -1.35 -25.72 10.85
CA PHE A 66 -2.45 -25.86 9.92
C PHE A 66 -3.62 -24.94 10.29
N TYR A 67 -4.49 -24.70 9.31
CA TYR A 67 -5.78 -24.06 9.54
C TYR A 67 -6.84 -25.12 9.86
N HIS A 68 -7.65 -24.89 10.89
CA HIS A 68 -8.60 -25.87 11.40
C HIS A 68 -10.07 -25.58 11.05
N ALA A 69 -10.37 -24.44 10.44
CA ALA A 69 -11.72 -24.03 9.99
C ALA A 69 -12.79 -24.13 11.08
N GLY A 70 -12.53 -23.58 12.27
CA GLY A 70 -13.43 -23.62 13.42
C GLY A 70 -13.66 -24.99 14.06
N ARG A 71 -12.97 -26.05 13.59
CA ARG A 71 -13.17 -27.43 14.09
C ARG A 71 -12.44 -27.75 15.39
N LEU A 72 -11.51 -26.90 15.78
CA LEU A 72 -10.69 -27.04 16.97
C LEU A 72 -11.25 -26.11 18.05
N ARG A 73 -11.19 -26.53 19.32
CA ARG A 73 -11.73 -25.72 20.41
C ARG A 73 -10.93 -24.42 20.55
N SER A 74 -11.56 -23.31 20.96
CA SER A 74 -10.88 -21.99 21.02
C SER A 74 -9.66 -21.93 21.96
N ASP A 75 -9.45 -22.91 22.82
CA ASP A 75 -8.28 -23.06 23.69
C ASP A 75 -7.33 -24.21 23.26
N ALA A 76 -7.59 -24.86 22.12
CA ALA A 76 -6.85 -26.00 21.57
C ALA A 76 -6.73 -27.23 22.48
N ALA A 77 -7.55 -27.32 23.53
CA ALA A 77 -7.43 -28.38 24.54
C ALA A 77 -7.89 -29.77 24.06
N ASP A 78 -8.59 -29.83 22.93
CA ASP A 78 -9.06 -31.06 22.28
C ASP A 78 -8.01 -31.69 21.35
N VAL A 79 -6.84 -31.09 21.20
CA VAL A 79 -5.74 -31.63 20.40
C VAL A 79 -5.13 -32.88 21.05
N ARG A 80 -4.91 -33.93 20.25
CA ARG A 80 -4.17 -35.14 20.63
C ARG A 80 -3.21 -35.54 19.52
N MET A 81 -2.09 -36.13 19.89
CA MET A 81 -1.06 -36.58 18.95
C MET A 81 -0.72 -38.06 19.19
N TYR A 82 -0.59 -38.82 18.11
CA TYR A 82 -0.20 -40.23 18.15
C TYR A 82 0.81 -40.56 17.06
N ASP A 83 1.77 -41.44 17.34
CA ASP A 83 2.69 -41.97 16.33
C ASP A 83 1.97 -42.98 15.39
N GLY A 84 2.68 -43.52 14.41
CA GLY A 84 2.11 -44.50 13.47
C GLY A 84 1.61 -45.79 14.14
N GLU A 85 2.13 -46.14 15.31
CA GLU A 85 1.74 -47.33 16.08
C GLU A 85 0.52 -47.07 16.99
N GLY A 86 0.22 -45.79 17.28
CA GLY A 86 -0.86 -45.40 18.18
C GLY A 86 -0.43 -45.14 19.61
N ASN A 87 0.87 -44.97 19.85
CA ASN A 87 1.35 -44.47 21.13
C ASN A 87 1.15 -42.96 21.21
N ASN A 88 0.84 -42.46 22.41
CA ASN A 88 0.65 -41.02 22.64
C ASN A 88 1.97 -40.27 22.45
N LEU A 89 1.93 -39.20 21.67
CA LEU A 89 3.02 -38.25 21.51
C LEU A 89 2.77 -37.01 22.38
N PRO A 90 3.63 -36.77 23.40
CA PRO A 90 3.61 -35.52 24.14
C PRO A 90 3.73 -34.33 23.19
N HIS A 91 2.91 -33.31 23.41
CA HIS A 91 2.86 -32.13 22.56
C HIS A 91 2.54 -30.87 23.38
N VAL A 92 2.84 -29.73 22.77
CA VAL A 92 2.54 -28.39 23.29
C VAL A 92 1.98 -27.53 22.17
N ILE A 93 0.90 -26.80 22.46
CA ILE A 93 0.38 -25.78 21.57
C ILE A 93 1.32 -24.57 21.69
N LEU A 94 2.00 -24.25 20.59
CA LEU A 94 2.83 -23.06 20.53
C LEU A 94 1.93 -21.85 20.27
N GLN A 95 1.03 -21.95 19.31
CA GLN A 95 0.16 -20.86 18.90
C GLN A 95 -1.24 -21.40 18.60
N ASN A 96 -2.26 -20.73 19.11
CA ASN A 96 -3.65 -20.93 18.74
C ASN A 96 -4.24 -19.54 18.45
N GLY A 97 -4.41 -19.25 17.17
CA GLY A 97 -4.74 -17.94 16.67
C GLY A 97 -3.54 -16.99 16.44
N PRO A 98 -3.75 -15.75 15.97
CA PRO A 98 -5.07 -15.22 15.58
C PRO A 98 -5.71 -16.12 14.53
N ASP A 99 -7.04 -16.18 14.55
CA ASP A 99 -7.85 -16.92 13.58
C ASP A 99 -7.94 -18.43 13.80
N ASP A 100 -8.24 -19.18 12.73
CA ASP A 100 -8.35 -20.65 12.73
C ASP A 100 -6.98 -21.35 12.59
N PHE A 101 -5.89 -20.65 12.94
CA PHE A 101 -4.52 -21.14 12.79
C PHE A 101 -4.04 -21.80 14.09
N VAL A 102 -3.48 -23.00 13.98
CA VAL A 102 -2.79 -23.66 15.10
C VAL A 102 -1.37 -24.05 14.70
N ARG A 103 -0.43 -23.83 15.62
CA ARG A 103 0.93 -24.35 15.57
C ARG A 103 1.22 -25.12 16.84
N LEU A 104 1.80 -26.29 16.68
CA LEU A 104 2.18 -27.12 17.80
C LEU A 104 3.57 -27.70 17.62
N ALA A 105 4.16 -28.10 18.74
CA ALA A 105 5.36 -28.92 18.78
C ALA A 105 5.05 -30.23 19.49
N PHE A 106 5.69 -31.31 19.08
CA PHE A 106 5.51 -32.63 19.68
C PHE A 106 6.84 -33.35 19.80
N ARG A 107 6.93 -34.26 20.76
CA ARG A 107 8.13 -35.06 21.01
C ARG A 107 8.37 -35.96 19.81
N HIS A 108 9.59 -35.96 19.31
CA HIS A 108 10.00 -36.75 18.16
C HIS A 108 11.37 -37.38 18.41
N ASP A 109 11.56 -38.62 17.94
CA ASP A 109 12.78 -39.41 18.17
C ASP A 109 13.84 -39.23 17.06
N GLY A 110 13.57 -38.33 16.10
CA GLY A 110 14.50 -37.96 15.05
C GLY A 110 14.49 -38.89 13.82
N LYS A 111 13.52 -39.82 13.74
CA LYS A 111 13.38 -40.74 12.60
C LYS A 111 12.25 -40.29 11.68
N ASP A 112 12.43 -40.48 10.37
CA ASP A 112 11.32 -40.30 9.43
C ASP A 112 10.11 -41.14 9.84
N GLY A 113 8.92 -40.56 9.78
CA GLY A 113 7.73 -41.26 10.19
C GLY A 113 6.45 -40.49 9.95
N ARG A 114 5.33 -41.19 10.08
CA ARG A 114 3.99 -40.61 10.04
C ARG A 114 3.39 -40.62 11.44
N CYS A 115 2.89 -39.47 11.86
CA CYS A 115 2.07 -39.34 13.06
C CYS A 115 0.70 -38.75 12.70
N TYR A 116 -0.18 -38.66 13.69
CA TYR A 116 -1.56 -38.20 13.53
C TYR A 116 -1.92 -37.19 14.60
N VAL A 117 -2.49 -36.05 14.16
CA VAL A 117 -3.15 -35.09 15.04
C VAL A 117 -4.65 -35.34 15.02
N TYR A 118 -5.29 -35.42 16.18
CA TYR A 118 -6.73 -35.55 16.37
C TYR A 118 -7.29 -34.30 17.05
N TYR A 119 -8.51 -33.90 16.68
CA TYR A 119 -9.23 -32.74 17.21
C TYR A 119 -10.73 -32.82 16.92
N GLY A 120 -11.51 -31.84 17.38
CA GLY A 120 -12.97 -31.77 17.21
C GLY A 120 -13.76 -32.46 18.32
N ASP A 121 -13.21 -32.53 19.54
CA ASP A 121 -13.93 -32.98 20.72
C ASP A 121 -14.23 -31.81 21.67
N ALA A 122 -15.45 -31.29 21.61
CA ALA A 122 -15.87 -30.17 22.46
C ALA A 122 -15.74 -30.45 23.97
N ASN A 123 -15.82 -31.71 24.39
CA ASN A 123 -15.86 -32.13 25.78
C ASN A 123 -14.49 -32.61 26.31
N SER A 124 -13.45 -32.57 25.49
CA SER A 124 -12.12 -33.03 25.89
C SER A 124 -11.53 -32.15 27.01
N ARG A 125 -10.89 -32.80 27.99
CA ARG A 125 -10.04 -32.08 28.94
C ARG A 125 -8.72 -31.70 28.25
N PRO A 126 -8.05 -30.61 28.66
CA PRO A 126 -6.73 -30.28 28.14
C PRO A 126 -5.77 -31.46 28.29
N ALA A 127 -5.00 -31.70 27.23
CA ALA A 127 -3.92 -32.66 27.24
C ALA A 127 -2.82 -32.18 28.20
N VAL A 128 -2.58 -32.91 29.30
CA VAL A 128 -1.51 -32.60 30.27
C VAL A 128 -0.39 -33.60 30.09
N HIS A 129 0.73 -33.15 29.51
CA HIS A 129 1.80 -34.06 29.12
C HIS A 129 3.14 -33.82 29.83
N GLY A 130 3.28 -32.77 30.64
CA GLY A 130 4.49 -32.45 31.43
C GLY A 130 5.78 -32.27 30.61
N TRP A 131 5.73 -32.48 29.30
CA TRP A 131 6.87 -32.45 28.40
C TRP A 131 7.17 -31.03 27.97
N LYS A 132 8.46 -30.71 27.97
CA LYS A 132 9.05 -29.56 27.30
C LYS A 132 10.13 -30.08 26.36
N PRO A 133 10.28 -29.49 25.15
CA PRO A 133 11.41 -29.78 24.29
C PRO A 133 12.73 -29.64 25.06
N LYS A 134 13.62 -30.63 24.94
CA LYS A 134 14.97 -30.63 25.52
C LYS A 134 15.96 -29.79 24.69
N GLY A 135 15.53 -29.30 23.53
CA GLY A 135 16.28 -28.34 22.71
C GLY A 135 15.36 -27.50 21.82
N GLY A 136 15.95 -26.51 21.17
CA GLY A 136 15.26 -25.47 20.43
C GLY A 136 15.06 -24.20 21.24
N LEU A 137 15.04 -23.08 20.53
CA LEU A 137 14.73 -21.76 21.07
C LEU A 137 13.34 -21.35 20.61
N VAL A 138 12.42 -21.12 21.53
CA VAL A 138 11.07 -20.64 21.22
C VAL A 138 11.01 -19.14 21.49
N MET A 139 10.52 -18.38 20.52
CA MET A 139 10.16 -16.97 20.68
C MET A 139 8.65 -16.85 20.77
N GLU A 140 8.18 -16.04 21.71
CA GLU A 140 6.81 -15.54 21.79
C GLU A 140 6.86 -14.01 21.74
N THR A 141 5.93 -13.38 21.03
CA THR A 141 5.73 -11.93 21.15
C THR A 141 4.33 -11.58 21.60
N ARG A 142 4.24 -10.43 22.27
CA ARG A 142 3.01 -9.90 22.87
C ARG A 142 2.98 -8.39 22.72
N ARG A 143 1.78 -7.80 22.87
CA ARG A 143 1.64 -6.35 22.92
C ARG A 143 2.25 -5.77 24.20
N TYR A 144 3.09 -4.75 24.07
CA TYR A 144 3.48 -3.90 25.18
C TYR A 144 2.30 -3.02 25.62
N ARG A 145 2.01 -3.01 26.93
CA ARG A 145 0.86 -2.28 27.53
C ARG A 145 1.29 -1.32 28.65
N GLY A 146 2.52 -0.82 28.57
CA GLY A 146 3.09 0.04 29.60
C GLY A 146 3.79 -0.74 30.72
N GLY A 147 4.66 -0.03 31.44
CA GLY A 147 5.49 -0.55 32.53
C GLY A 147 6.89 0.08 32.46
N ASP A 148 7.72 -0.20 33.47
CA ASP A 148 9.09 0.31 33.51
C ASP A 148 10.07 -0.79 33.11
N PRO A 149 10.80 -0.64 31.98
CA PRO A 149 11.79 -1.62 31.56
C PRO A 149 13.19 -1.38 32.18
N GLY A 150 13.30 -0.50 33.18
CA GLY A 150 14.54 -0.15 33.87
C GLY A 150 15.16 -1.28 34.71
N SER A 151 14.49 -2.41 34.88
CA SER A 151 15.01 -3.56 35.65
C SER A 151 14.37 -4.88 35.23
N LEU A 152 14.99 -6.02 35.60
CA LEU A 152 14.41 -7.34 35.35
C LEU A 152 13.05 -7.52 36.04
N ALA A 153 12.88 -6.95 37.23
CA ALA A 153 11.60 -6.98 37.93
C ALA A 153 10.51 -6.22 37.15
N GLY A 154 10.86 -5.02 36.66
CA GLY A 154 9.99 -4.22 35.80
C GLY A 154 9.65 -4.94 34.49
N MET A 155 10.63 -5.60 33.86
CA MET A 155 10.43 -6.40 32.65
C MET A 155 9.46 -7.58 32.89
N ARG A 156 9.60 -8.28 34.02
CA ARG A 156 8.66 -9.35 34.40
C ARG A 156 7.24 -8.81 34.62
N ASP A 157 7.10 -7.61 35.17
CA ASP A 157 5.81 -6.96 35.32
C ASP A 157 5.22 -6.49 33.98
N ILE A 158 6.05 -6.02 33.04
CA ILE A 158 5.65 -5.75 31.65
C ILE A 158 5.09 -7.01 31.01
N ILE A 159 5.77 -8.16 31.13
CA ILE A 159 5.30 -9.43 30.59
C ILE A 159 3.96 -9.84 31.22
N LYS A 160 3.77 -9.67 32.53
CA LYS A 160 2.47 -9.94 33.19
C LYS A 160 1.34 -9.04 32.68
N ARG A 161 1.64 -7.78 32.35
CA ARG A 161 0.66 -6.79 31.85
C ARG A 161 0.37 -6.95 30.35
N SER A 162 1.27 -7.60 29.62
CA SER A 162 1.16 -7.77 28.17
C SER A 162 -0.12 -8.50 27.76
N GLY A 163 -0.56 -8.27 26.51
CA GLY A 163 -1.75 -8.91 25.96
C GLY A 163 -1.54 -10.39 25.61
N PRO A 164 -2.53 -11.04 24.98
CA PRO A 164 -2.36 -12.33 24.35
C PRO A 164 -1.15 -12.37 23.40
N SER A 165 -0.60 -13.57 23.19
CA SER A 165 0.44 -13.80 22.20
C SER A 165 0.00 -13.34 20.81
N PHE A 166 0.87 -12.61 20.10
CA PHE A 166 0.73 -12.41 18.66
C PHE A 166 1.11 -13.67 17.89
N GLY A 167 2.10 -14.39 18.41
CA GLY A 167 2.55 -15.66 17.87
C GLY A 167 3.69 -16.23 18.71
N ARG A 168 3.89 -17.54 18.55
CA ARG A 168 4.96 -18.26 19.24
C ARG A 168 5.44 -19.42 18.36
N ALA A 169 6.74 -19.50 18.16
CA ALA A 169 7.37 -20.52 17.32
C ALA A 169 8.84 -20.75 17.70
N PHE A 170 9.42 -21.82 17.17
CA PHE A 170 10.88 -21.97 17.21
C PHE A 170 11.56 -20.94 16.31
N VAL A 171 12.64 -20.35 16.79
CA VAL A 171 13.50 -19.38 16.10
C VAL A 171 14.96 -19.81 16.19
N LYS A 172 15.76 -19.44 15.19
CA LYS A 172 17.10 -20.02 15.03
C LYS A 172 18.04 -19.58 16.16
N ASN A 173 17.93 -18.32 16.55
CA ASN A 173 18.73 -17.68 17.58
C ASN A 173 18.07 -16.34 17.99
N VAL A 174 18.66 -15.62 18.94
CA VAL A 174 18.27 -14.23 19.25
C VAL A 174 19.09 -13.30 18.35
N PHE A 175 18.67 -13.16 17.11
CA PHE A 175 19.27 -12.24 16.13
C PHE A 175 18.20 -11.69 15.22
N HIS A 176 17.41 -10.76 15.75
CA HIS A 176 16.24 -10.19 15.08
C HIS A 176 16.38 -8.68 14.98
N GLY A 177 16.10 -8.13 13.79
CA GLY A 177 16.00 -6.69 13.56
C GLY A 177 14.56 -6.20 13.40
N LEU A 178 13.58 -7.03 13.80
CA LEU A 178 12.16 -6.81 13.61
C LEU A 178 11.33 -7.79 14.46
N ASN A 179 10.06 -7.44 14.71
CA ASN A 179 9.10 -8.36 15.32
C ASN A 179 8.61 -9.40 14.29
N VAL A 180 8.83 -10.67 14.56
CA VAL A 180 8.42 -11.77 13.66
C VAL A 180 6.94 -12.14 13.79
N PHE A 181 6.27 -11.74 14.88
CA PHE A 181 4.83 -11.90 15.05
C PHE A 181 4.18 -10.58 15.47
N GLY A 182 3.45 -9.95 14.55
CA GLY A 182 2.70 -8.72 14.82
C GLY A 182 3.50 -7.42 14.58
N PRO A 183 3.11 -6.30 15.21
CA PRO A 183 3.62 -4.96 14.90
C PRO A 183 5.11 -4.74 15.24
N HIS A 184 5.77 -3.82 14.53
CA HIS A 184 7.20 -3.47 14.69
C HIS A 184 7.52 -2.63 15.92
N THR A 185 6.51 -2.08 16.59
CA THR A 185 6.69 -1.22 17.74
C THR A 185 5.71 -1.63 18.83
N ASN A 186 6.00 -1.24 20.07
CA ASN A 186 5.13 -1.52 21.21
C ASN A 186 4.86 -3.02 21.39
N TYR A 187 5.93 -3.81 21.41
CA TYR A 187 5.87 -5.25 21.62
C TYR A 187 6.90 -5.72 22.65
N VAL A 188 6.64 -6.93 23.16
CA VAL A 188 7.50 -7.67 24.07
C VAL A 188 7.88 -8.96 23.39
N SER A 189 9.15 -9.35 23.44
CA SER A 189 9.66 -10.64 22.97
C SER A 189 10.18 -11.46 24.15
N ILE A 190 9.76 -12.72 24.18
CA ILE A 190 10.12 -13.69 25.21
C ILE A 190 10.75 -14.88 24.49
N TYR A 191 12.05 -15.05 24.66
CA TYR A 191 12.78 -16.20 24.15
C TYR A 191 13.02 -17.17 25.29
N SER A 192 12.72 -18.44 25.09
CA SER A 192 12.93 -19.51 26.07
C SER A 192 13.36 -20.79 25.37
N GLY A 193 14.39 -21.45 25.87
CA GLY A 193 14.89 -22.69 25.27
C GLY A 193 16.06 -23.29 26.04
N THR A 194 16.75 -24.23 25.40
CA THR A 194 17.97 -24.83 25.93
C THR A 194 19.18 -24.31 25.15
N LEU A 195 20.19 -23.79 25.84
CA LEU A 195 21.49 -23.44 25.28
C LEU A 195 22.49 -24.57 25.52
N TYR A 196 23.12 -25.08 24.48
CA TYR A 196 24.16 -26.09 24.56
C TYR A 196 25.55 -25.43 24.58
N ALA A 197 26.23 -25.53 25.72
CA ALA A 197 27.60 -25.10 25.89
C ALA A 197 28.57 -26.19 25.36
N PRO A 198 29.36 -25.92 24.30
CA PRO A 198 30.23 -26.94 23.70
C PRO A 198 31.39 -27.40 24.60
N SER A 199 31.76 -26.60 25.60
CA SER A 199 32.86 -26.91 26.52
C SER A 199 32.66 -26.24 27.89
N THR A 200 33.23 -26.84 28.93
CA THR A 200 33.28 -26.23 30.26
C THR A 200 34.26 -25.06 30.25
N GLY A 201 33.85 -23.90 30.79
CA GLY A 201 34.76 -22.76 30.94
C GLY A 201 34.05 -21.42 31.06
N LYS A 202 34.83 -20.35 30.91
CA LYS A 202 34.35 -18.97 30.96
C LYS A 202 33.75 -18.55 29.62
N TYR A 203 32.48 -18.18 29.63
CA TYR A 203 31.77 -17.57 28.51
C TYR A 203 31.63 -16.07 28.76
N VAL A 204 31.73 -15.26 27.71
CA VAL A 204 31.36 -13.84 27.75
C VAL A 204 30.07 -13.66 26.97
N PHE A 205 28.97 -13.38 27.65
CA PHE A 205 27.69 -13.06 27.02
C PHE A 205 27.58 -11.58 26.75
N CYS A 206 26.90 -11.22 25.67
CA CYS A 206 26.69 -9.85 25.23
C CYS A 206 25.26 -9.68 24.72
N THR A 207 24.70 -8.49 24.91
CA THR A 207 23.43 -8.09 24.31
C THR A 207 23.56 -6.78 23.55
N SER A 208 22.83 -6.66 22.45
CA SER A 208 22.53 -5.38 21.80
C SER A 208 21.06 -5.38 21.42
N SER A 209 20.35 -4.33 21.83
CA SER A 209 18.92 -4.23 21.62
C SER A 209 18.48 -2.79 21.40
N ASP A 210 17.41 -2.64 20.65
CA ASP A 210 16.62 -1.41 20.62
C ASP A 210 15.57 -1.50 21.74
N ASP A 211 15.75 -0.66 22.75
CA ASP A 211 15.16 -0.73 24.08
C ASP A 211 15.55 -1.99 24.88
N ALA A 212 14.91 -2.20 26.03
CA ALA A 212 15.47 -3.01 27.10
C ALA A 212 15.57 -4.50 26.79
N SER A 213 16.67 -5.11 27.24
CA SER A 213 16.93 -6.55 27.13
C SER A 213 17.53 -7.15 28.40
N PHE A 214 17.23 -8.43 28.64
CA PHE A 214 17.71 -9.22 29.78
C PHE A 214 17.99 -10.65 29.33
N LEU A 215 19.22 -11.12 29.51
CA LEU A 215 19.64 -12.49 29.18
C LEU A 215 19.91 -13.25 30.47
N LEU A 216 19.22 -14.38 30.63
CA LEU A 216 19.36 -15.28 31.75
C LEU A 216 19.83 -16.67 31.29
N VAL A 217 20.72 -17.27 32.06
CA VAL A 217 21.16 -18.66 31.90
C VAL A 217 20.98 -19.38 33.24
N ASP A 218 20.35 -20.55 33.25
CA ASP A 218 19.99 -21.30 34.47
C ASP A 218 19.23 -20.45 35.50
N GLY A 219 18.39 -19.53 35.02
CA GLY A 219 17.63 -18.59 35.84
C GLY A 219 18.45 -17.43 36.45
N GLN A 220 19.77 -17.41 36.24
CA GLN A 220 20.65 -16.33 36.67
C GLN A 220 20.68 -15.23 35.60
N LEU A 221 20.44 -13.97 35.99
CA LEU A 221 20.67 -12.82 35.12
C LEU A 221 22.17 -12.68 34.83
N VAL A 222 22.54 -12.82 33.55
CA VAL A 222 23.95 -12.77 33.11
C VAL A 222 24.30 -11.39 32.62
N VAL A 223 23.52 -10.89 31.65
CA VAL A 223 23.74 -9.58 31.03
C VAL A 223 22.39 -8.91 30.75
N SER A 224 22.36 -7.59 30.85
CA SER A 224 21.17 -6.79 30.56
C SER A 224 21.55 -5.42 30.05
N TRP A 225 20.66 -4.84 29.26
CA TRP A 225 20.69 -3.42 28.93
C TRP A 225 19.28 -2.87 29.19
N PRO A 226 19.02 -2.31 30.38
CA PRO A 226 17.69 -1.85 30.75
C PRO A 226 17.37 -0.45 30.22
N GLY A 227 16.08 -0.11 30.20
CA GLY A 227 15.59 1.21 29.82
C GLY A 227 15.29 1.41 28.33
N TRP A 228 15.03 2.65 27.95
CA TRP A 228 14.73 3.06 26.58
C TRP A 228 16.00 3.57 25.88
N HIS A 229 16.38 2.98 24.76
CA HIS A 229 17.64 3.28 24.08
C HIS A 229 17.69 2.70 22.65
N GLY A 230 18.52 3.28 21.78
CA GLY A 230 18.81 2.70 20.47
C GLY A 230 19.78 1.51 20.53
N ALA A 231 19.72 0.61 19.56
CA ALA A 231 20.70 -0.47 19.41
C ALA A 231 22.13 0.04 19.12
N VAL A 232 23.15 -0.70 19.56
CA VAL A 232 24.58 -0.37 19.31
C VAL A 232 25.29 -1.50 18.58
N ALA A 233 26.20 -1.13 17.68
CA ALA A 233 27.01 -2.07 16.90
C ALA A 233 28.34 -2.43 17.60
N ASP A 234 28.31 -2.59 18.92
CA ASP A 234 29.49 -2.98 19.72
C ASP A 234 29.12 -3.97 20.84
N THR A 235 30.12 -4.33 21.64
CA THR A 235 29.99 -5.34 22.70
C THR A 235 30.03 -4.74 24.09
N ARG A 236 29.75 -3.44 24.28
CA ARG A 236 29.92 -2.75 25.57
C ARG A 236 29.03 -3.33 26.69
N HIS A 237 27.89 -3.92 26.34
CA HIS A 237 26.98 -4.57 27.27
C HIS A 237 27.26 -6.07 27.31
N ASN A 238 28.31 -6.45 28.05
CA ASN A 238 28.73 -7.83 28.20
C ASN A 238 29.02 -8.20 29.67
N ALA A 239 28.96 -9.50 29.97
CA ALA A 239 29.30 -10.06 31.26
C ALA A 239 29.79 -11.51 31.11
N SER A 240 30.55 -12.01 32.08
CA SER A 240 31.06 -13.38 32.06
C SER A 240 30.28 -14.33 32.95
N LEU A 241 30.11 -15.57 32.50
CA LEU A 241 29.54 -16.68 33.28
C LEU A 241 30.36 -17.94 33.03
N ASN A 242 30.63 -18.72 34.07
CA ASN A 242 31.23 -20.05 33.92
C ASN A 242 30.12 -21.07 33.70
N LEU A 243 30.22 -21.86 32.63
CA LEU A 243 29.27 -22.93 32.31
C LEU A 243 29.97 -24.28 32.29
N SER A 244 29.24 -25.33 32.63
CA SER A 244 29.62 -26.71 32.32
C SER A 244 29.38 -27.01 30.84
N ALA A 245 30.11 -27.97 30.26
CA ALA A 245 29.72 -28.50 28.95
C ALA A 245 28.33 -29.16 29.04
N GLY A 246 27.46 -28.92 28.06
CA GLY A 246 26.14 -29.51 27.99
C GLY A 246 24.99 -28.50 27.98
N PRO A 247 23.75 -28.96 28.25
CA PRO A 247 22.55 -28.13 28.20
C PRO A 247 22.41 -27.22 29.41
N HIS A 248 21.97 -25.99 29.15
CA HIS A 248 21.64 -24.96 30.13
C HIS A 248 20.29 -24.32 29.79
N ASP A 249 19.51 -23.92 30.80
CA ASP A 249 18.28 -23.19 30.56
C ASP A 249 18.63 -21.79 30.01
N PHE A 250 17.94 -21.34 28.97
CA PHE A 250 18.17 -20.04 28.35
C PHE A 250 16.88 -19.22 28.28
N GLU A 251 16.96 -17.97 28.72
CA GLU A 251 15.89 -16.99 28.59
C GLU A 251 16.46 -15.65 28.09
N TYR A 252 15.77 -15.03 27.14
CA TYR A 252 16.04 -13.65 26.73
C TYR A 252 14.74 -12.88 26.70
N LEU A 253 14.66 -11.79 27.44
CA LEU A 253 13.48 -10.93 27.55
C LEU A 253 13.80 -9.61 26.89
N HIS A 254 12.92 -9.14 26.02
CA HIS A 254 13.09 -7.86 25.31
C HIS A 254 11.77 -7.11 25.20
N VAL A 255 11.80 -5.80 25.28
CA VAL A 255 10.66 -4.92 25.02
C VAL A 255 11.12 -3.79 24.12
N ASN A 256 10.27 -3.44 23.16
CA ASN A 256 10.48 -2.32 22.25
C ASN A 256 9.27 -1.38 22.28
N GLY A 257 9.53 -0.09 22.52
CA GLY A 257 8.54 0.98 22.51
C GLY A 257 8.43 1.69 21.16
N GLY A 258 9.51 1.70 20.37
CA GLY A 258 9.58 2.27 19.03
C GLY A 258 10.95 2.00 18.38
N GLY A 259 11.16 2.47 17.15
CA GLY A 259 12.44 2.27 16.45
C GLY A 259 12.52 0.94 15.69
N ALA A 260 13.74 0.42 15.56
CA ALA A 260 14.07 -0.76 14.76
C ALA A 260 13.72 -2.10 15.44
N GLY A 261 13.56 -2.15 16.76
CA GLY A 261 13.18 -3.39 17.44
C GLY A 261 14.26 -4.48 17.44
N VAL A 262 15.53 -4.08 17.42
CA VAL A 262 16.68 -5.01 17.42
C VAL A 262 16.73 -5.82 18.72
N ALA A 263 16.98 -7.12 18.61
CA ALA A 263 17.24 -8.04 19.72
C ALA A 263 18.37 -9.00 19.35
N VAL A 264 19.51 -8.87 20.02
CA VAL A 264 20.69 -9.70 19.80
C VAL A 264 21.20 -10.30 21.12
N ALA A 265 21.34 -11.62 21.15
CA ALA A 265 22.16 -12.33 22.13
C ALA A 265 23.41 -12.88 21.45
N ALA A 266 24.56 -12.53 22.00
CA ALA A 266 25.86 -12.93 21.50
C ALA A 266 26.70 -13.54 22.63
N TRP A 267 27.68 -14.36 22.26
CA TRP A 267 28.63 -14.91 23.21
C TRP A 267 30.04 -15.02 22.63
N GLN A 268 31.02 -15.14 23.52
CA GLN A 268 32.34 -15.70 23.24
C GLN A 268 32.48 -16.95 24.12
N HIS A 269 32.46 -18.13 23.51
CA HIS A 269 32.69 -19.38 24.21
C HIS A 269 34.18 -19.61 24.51
N PRO A 270 34.55 -20.52 25.42
CA PRO A 270 35.95 -20.87 25.68
C PRO A 270 36.67 -21.25 24.38
N GLY A 271 37.80 -20.60 24.11
CA GLY A 271 38.59 -20.80 22.89
C GLY A 271 38.13 -19.99 21.67
N ALA A 272 37.02 -19.26 21.73
CA ALA A 272 36.60 -18.37 20.64
C ALA A 272 37.43 -17.07 20.59
N ALA A 273 37.75 -16.61 19.38
CA ALA A 273 38.56 -15.40 19.19
C ALA A 273 37.81 -14.07 19.45
N ARG A 274 36.48 -14.06 19.27
CA ARG A 274 35.64 -12.85 19.42
C ARG A 274 34.22 -13.21 19.85
N ILE A 275 33.50 -12.21 20.35
CA ILE A 275 32.06 -12.29 20.60
C ILE A 275 31.32 -12.32 19.26
N MET A 276 30.41 -13.27 19.08
CA MET A 276 29.55 -13.44 17.91
C MET A 276 28.11 -13.73 18.36
N PRO A 277 27.08 -13.44 17.54
CA PRO A 277 25.72 -13.92 17.81
C PRO A 277 25.73 -15.41 18.14
N ILE A 278 24.93 -15.82 19.13
CA ILE A 278 24.85 -17.23 19.51
C ILE A 278 24.36 -18.00 18.27
N PRO A 279 25.12 -19.01 17.79
CA PRO A 279 24.81 -19.67 16.54
C PRO A 279 23.60 -20.62 16.71
N PRO A 280 22.81 -20.88 15.65
CA PRO A 280 21.63 -21.73 15.76
C PRO A 280 21.89 -23.14 16.30
N GLU A 281 23.07 -23.70 16.02
CA GLU A 281 23.51 -25.01 16.47
C GLU A 281 23.62 -25.09 18.00
N ALA A 282 23.80 -23.96 18.69
CA ALA A 282 23.83 -23.92 20.14
C ALA A 282 22.44 -24.08 20.78
N PHE A 283 21.36 -23.84 20.04
CA PHE A 283 19.99 -24.09 20.52
C PHE A 283 19.42 -25.41 20.01
N GLY A 284 19.84 -25.80 18.81
CA GLY A 284 19.27 -26.91 18.07
C GLY A 284 18.01 -26.49 17.31
N TRP A 285 17.81 -27.03 16.11
CA TRP A 285 16.62 -26.80 15.30
C TRP A 285 15.62 -27.97 15.43
N PRO A 286 14.31 -27.70 15.61
CA PRO A 286 13.29 -28.74 15.67
C PRO A 286 13.01 -29.34 14.30
N GLY A 287 12.29 -30.45 14.36
CA GLY A 287 11.70 -31.07 13.20
C GLY A 287 10.61 -30.31 12.50
N SER A 288 10.41 -30.61 11.22
CA SER A 288 9.31 -30.11 10.41
C SER A 288 8.35 -31.25 10.08
N GLY A 289 7.07 -31.05 10.40
CA GLY A 289 5.97 -31.92 10.00
C GLY A 289 5.21 -31.32 8.80
N LYS A 290 5.01 -32.11 7.76
CA LYS A 290 4.13 -31.79 6.65
C LYS A 290 2.73 -32.32 6.93
N ILE A 291 1.79 -31.41 7.16
CA ILE A 291 0.40 -31.76 7.44
C ILE A 291 -0.31 -32.25 6.17
N GLY A 292 -1.08 -33.34 6.31
CA GLY A 292 -1.90 -33.91 5.25
C GLY A 292 -3.37 -33.46 5.28
N PRO A 293 -4.21 -34.08 4.43
CA PRO A 293 -5.63 -33.75 4.34
C PRO A 293 -6.38 -34.09 5.63
N VAL A 294 -7.53 -33.45 5.83
CA VAL A 294 -8.44 -33.77 6.93
C VAL A 294 -9.17 -35.09 6.68
N GLU A 295 -9.15 -35.95 7.69
CA GLU A 295 -9.91 -37.20 7.73
C GLU A 295 -11.07 -37.04 8.72
N VAL A 296 -12.27 -37.42 8.30
CA VAL A 296 -13.49 -37.35 9.12
C VAL A 296 -13.83 -38.71 9.69
N ARG A 297 -14.21 -38.74 10.97
CA ARG A 297 -14.60 -39.97 11.63
C ARG A 297 -15.89 -40.53 11.02
N GLY A 298 -15.91 -41.84 10.78
CA GLY A 298 -17.03 -42.49 10.10
C GLY A 298 -16.94 -42.44 8.57
N GLY A 299 -15.87 -41.84 8.02
CA GLY A 299 -15.65 -41.70 6.59
C GLY A 299 -16.23 -40.39 6.02
N GLY A 300 -15.91 -40.14 4.76
CA GLY A 300 -16.20 -38.87 4.09
C GLY A 300 -15.01 -37.90 4.10
N GLY A 301 -14.87 -37.11 3.02
CA GLY A 301 -13.96 -35.97 2.99
C GLY A 301 -14.59 -34.76 3.69
N ALA A 302 -13.78 -33.74 3.99
CA ALA A 302 -14.27 -32.45 4.42
C ALA A 302 -13.68 -31.34 3.55
N ALA A 303 -14.48 -30.30 3.29
CA ALA A 303 -14.00 -29.07 2.69
C ALA A 303 -12.86 -28.52 3.54
N ASP A 304 -11.68 -28.31 2.96
CA ASP A 304 -10.52 -27.84 3.69
C ASP A 304 -9.59 -27.08 2.76
N PHE A 305 -8.88 -26.09 3.30
CA PHE A 305 -7.87 -25.39 2.52
C PHE A 305 -6.66 -24.96 3.35
N GLN A 306 -5.58 -24.73 2.62
CA GLN A 306 -4.39 -24.05 3.11
C GLN A 306 -4.14 -22.79 2.31
N CYS A 307 -3.42 -21.86 2.92
CA CYS A 307 -2.98 -20.64 2.25
C CYS A 307 -1.52 -20.32 2.57
N GLU A 308 -0.84 -19.71 1.60
CA GLU A 308 0.52 -19.25 1.71
C GLU A 308 0.68 -17.89 1.00
N THR A 309 1.37 -16.95 1.65
CA THR A 309 1.79 -15.71 1.01
C THR A 309 2.85 -16.02 -0.05
N THR A 310 2.55 -15.76 -1.32
CA THR A 310 3.44 -16.04 -2.46
C THR A 310 4.19 -14.82 -2.95
N ALA A 311 3.62 -13.62 -2.80
CA ALA A 311 4.31 -12.38 -3.14
C ALA A 311 3.80 -11.17 -2.35
N GLU A 312 4.65 -10.15 -2.22
CA GLU A 312 4.34 -8.89 -1.56
C GLU A 312 4.95 -7.73 -2.37
N ALA A 313 4.16 -6.68 -2.61
CA ALA A 313 4.62 -5.46 -3.26
C ALA A 313 4.51 -4.28 -2.29
N PRO A 314 5.58 -3.48 -2.08
CA PRO A 314 5.48 -2.26 -1.31
C PRO A 314 4.54 -1.26 -2.01
N PHE A 315 3.80 -0.49 -1.21
CA PHE A 315 2.90 0.56 -1.66
C PHE A 315 3.02 1.76 -0.71
N GLY A 316 3.51 2.89 -1.20
CA GLY A 316 3.84 4.04 -0.35
C GLY A 316 4.92 3.71 0.69
N GLU A 317 4.89 4.39 1.83
CA GLU A 317 5.91 4.25 2.88
C GLU A 317 5.64 3.07 3.85
N ASP A 318 4.38 2.76 4.14
CA ASP A 318 4.00 1.88 5.26
C ASP A 318 2.97 0.79 4.90
N ALA A 319 2.71 0.52 3.61
CA ALA A 319 1.73 -0.48 3.21
C ALA A 319 2.30 -1.50 2.22
N PHE A 320 1.70 -2.69 2.23
CA PHE A 320 2.03 -3.76 1.31
C PHE A 320 0.77 -4.32 0.66
N ILE A 321 0.89 -4.66 -0.62
CA ILE A 321 -0.09 -5.42 -1.37
C ILE A 321 0.33 -6.88 -1.33
N VAL A 322 -0.52 -7.74 -0.80
CA VAL A 322 -0.15 -9.12 -0.44
C VAL A 322 -0.87 -10.10 -1.36
N LYS A 323 -0.11 -10.93 -2.06
CA LYS A 323 -0.60 -12.03 -2.87
C LYS A 323 -0.54 -13.33 -2.09
N ILE A 324 -1.68 -14.02 -1.99
CA ILE A 324 -1.83 -15.27 -1.27
C ILE A 324 -2.33 -16.35 -2.23
N ALA A 325 -1.66 -17.51 -2.24
CA ALA A 325 -2.14 -18.71 -2.88
C ALA A 325 -3.03 -19.50 -1.93
N PHE A 326 -4.18 -19.93 -2.43
CA PHE A 326 -5.16 -20.77 -1.74
C PHE A 326 -5.23 -22.13 -2.43
N THR A 327 -5.16 -23.21 -1.64
CA THR A 327 -5.19 -24.59 -2.13
C THR A 327 -6.24 -25.39 -1.39
N ASP A 328 -7.19 -25.96 -2.12
CA ASP A 328 -8.16 -26.93 -1.60
C ASP A 328 -7.47 -28.28 -1.34
N THR A 329 -7.48 -28.66 -0.05
CA THR A 329 -6.87 -29.86 0.52
C THR A 329 -7.91 -30.95 0.82
N GLY A 330 -9.19 -30.70 0.55
CA GLY A 330 -10.29 -31.64 0.77
C GLY A 330 -10.34 -32.82 -0.21
N GLY A 331 -9.62 -32.76 -1.34
CA GLY A 331 -9.49 -33.89 -2.28
C GLY A 331 -9.07 -33.50 -3.71
N GLN A 332 -9.31 -34.41 -4.67
CA GLN A 332 -8.98 -34.27 -6.10
C GLN A 332 -10.11 -33.55 -6.89
N ASP A 333 -10.64 -32.44 -6.37
CA ASP A 333 -11.83 -31.75 -6.94
C ASP A 333 -11.47 -30.73 -8.04
N THR A 334 -12.40 -30.50 -8.96
CA THR A 334 -12.36 -29.50 -10.05
C THR A 334 -13.47 -28.43 -9.94
N GLY A 335 -14.33 -28.48 -8.92
CA GLY A 335 -15.48 -27.58 -8.72
C GLY A 335 -15.38 -26.56 -7.58
N THR A 336 -14.19 -26.26 -7.07
CA THR A 336 -14.00 -25.38 -5.90
C THR A 336 -14.37 -23.93 -6.19
N GLU A 337 -15.15 -23.31 -5.29
CA GLU A 337 -15.49 -21.88 -5.28
C GLU A 337 -14.92 -21.19 -4.03
N TRP A 338 -14.50 -19.94 -4.18
CA TRP A 338 -13.87 -19.14 -3.12
C TRP A 338 -14.57 -17.80 -2.93
N ASP A 339 -14.71 -17.37 -1.69
CA ASP A 339 -15.01 -16.01 -1.26
C ASP A 339 -13.85 -15.55 -0.37
N PHE A 340 -13.12 -14.53 -0.81
CA PHE A 340 -11.92 -14.04 -0.11
C PHE A 340 -12.23 -13.04 1.01
N GLY A 341 -13.51 -12.69 1.22
CA GLY A 341 -13.93 -11.80 2.31
C GLY A 341 -13.69 -10.31 2.07
N ASP A 342 -13.14 -9.92 0.92
CA ASP A 342 -12.94 -8.52 0.48
C ASP A 342 -13.94 -8.08 -0.60
N GLY A 343 -14.92 -8.94 -0.90
CA GLY A 343 -15.93 -8.76 -1.94
C GLY A 343 -15.60 -9.46 -3.27
N THR A 344 -14.40 -10.03 -3.40
CA THR A 344 -13.98 -10.80 -4.58
C THR A 344 -14.17 -12.31 -4.37
N SER A 345 -14.16 -13.04 -5.49
CA SER A 345 -14.36 -14.48 -5.51
C SER A 345 -13.40 -15.15 -6.48
N GLY A 346 -13.07 -16.41 -6.23
CA GLY A 346 -12.20 -17.22 -7.07
C GLY A 346 -12.83 -18.58 -7.41
N ARG A 347 -12.19 -19.31 -8.33
CA ARG A 347 -12.58 -20.68 -8.68
C ARG A 347 -11.35 -21.55 -8.91
N GLY A 348 -11.56 -22.86 -8.79
CA GLY A 348 -10.54 -23.87 -9.02
C GLY A 348 -9.85 -24.31 -7.73
N ARG A 349 -9.26 -25.51 -7.76
CA ARG A 349 -8.60 -26.14 -6.61
C ARG A 349 -7.41 -25.32 -6.10
N PHE A 350 -6.70 -24.68 -7.02
CA PHE A 350 -5.63 -23.73 -6.74
C PHE A 350 -6.05 -22.36 -7.30
N THR A 351 -5.92 -21.32 -6.50
CA THR A 351 -6.19 -19.95 -6.92
C THR A 351 -5.26 -19.00 -6.18
N GLU A 352 -4.88 -17.90 -6.82
CA GLU A 352 -4.12 -16.84 -6.18
C GLU A 352 -4.98 -15.59 -6.11
N HIS A 353 -4.88 -14.88 -4.99
CA HIS A 353 -5.63 -13.66 -4.75
C HIS A 353 -4.73 -12.56 -4.19
N VAL A 354 -4.98 -11.31 -4.59
CA VAL A 354 -4.23 -10.12 -4.20
C VAL A 354 -5.10 -9.26 -3.28
N TYR A 355 -4.74 -9.21 -2.01
CA TYR A 355 -5.37 -8.32 -1.06
C TYR A 355 -4.76 -6.93 -1.15
N LEU A 356 -5.62 -5.94 -1.42
CA LEU A 356 -5.22 -4.54 -1.60
C LEU A 356 -5.04 -3.80 -0.26
N VAL A 357 -5.57 -4.36 0.82
CA VAL A 357 -5.44 -3.81 2.16
C VAL A 357 -5.08 -4.93 3.13
N GLU A 358 -4.19 -4.64 4.05
CA GLU A 358 -3.87 -5.53 5.16
C GLU A 358 -5.06 -5.62 6.14
N GLY A 359 -5.15 -6.74 6.86
CA GLY A 359 -6.20 -7.00 7.83
C GLY A 359 -6.60 -8.47 7.90
N ASP A 360 -7.61 -8.76 8.72
CA ASP A 360 -8.14 -10.12 8.86
C ASP A 360 -9.32 -10.34 7.92
N PHE A 361 -9.25 -11.39 7.11
CA PHE A 361 -10.28 -11.74 6.13
C PHE A 361 -10.88 -13.10 6.44
N THR A 362 -12.21 -13.20 6.45
CA THR A 362 -12.89 -14.50 6.54
C THR A 362 -12.98 -15.11 5.14
N VAL A 363 -12.06 -16.01 4.82
CA VAL A 363 -12.03 -16.71 3.54
C VAL A 363 -12.90 -17.95 3.62
N ARG A 364 -13.88 -18.05 2.72
CA ARG A 364 -14.78 -19.21 2.59
C ARG A 364 -14.43 -19.97 1.33
N MET A 365 -14.53 -21.28 1.43
CA MET A 365 -14.28 -22.20 0.33
C MET A 365 -15.37 -23.26 0.33
N LYS A 366 -15.92 -23.52 -0.85
CA LYS A 366 -16.97 -24.51 -1.06
C LYS A 366 -16.53 -25.49 -2.14
N ASN A 367 -16.66 -26.79 -1.85
CA ASN A 367 -16.40 -27.87 -2.79
C ASN A 367 -17.44 -28.99 -2.61
N ARG A 368 -17.26 -30.14 -3.26
CA ARG A 368 -18.22 -31.27 -3.15
C ARG A 368 -18.38 -31.84 -1.74
N TYR A 369 -17.44 -31.57 -0.83
CA TYR A 369 -17.45 -32.04 0.55
C TYR A 369 -18.09 -31.04 1.52
N GLY A 370 -18.60 -29.91 1.03
CA GLY A 370 -19.29 -28.90 1.82
C GLY A 370 -18.61 -27.53 1.76
N GLU A 371 -18.81 -26.74 2.80
CA GLU A 371 -18.23 -25.41 2.95
C GLU A 371 -17.35 -25.37 4.20
N CYS A 372 -16.24 -24.64 4.13
CA CYS A 372 -15.47 -24.28 5.30
C CYS A 372 -15.03 -22.82 5.22
N ALA A 373 -14.75 -22.22 6.37
CA ALA A 373 -14.22 -20.87 6.47
C ALA A 373 -12.99 -20.88 7.37
N ASN A 374 -11.94 -20.16 6.97
CA ASN A 374 -10.86 -19.78 7.86
C ASN A 374 -10.78 -18.27 7.90
N ARG A 375 -10.55 -17.69 9.08
CA ARG A 375 -10.02 -16.33 9.15
C ARG A 375 -8.52 -16.35 8.79
N VAL A 376 -8.09 -15.40 7.97
CA VAL A 376 -6.75 -15.31 7.40
C VAL A 376 -6.23 -13.89 7.61
N ALA A 377 -5.20 -13.77 8.45
CA ALA A 377 -4.45 -12.53 8.61
C ALA A 377 -3.60 -12.23 7.36
N VAL A 378 -3.90 -11.10 6.73
CA VAL A 378 -3.16 -10.54 5.60
C VAL A 378 -2.30 -9.39 6.13
N SER A 379 -0.99 -9.61 6.16
CA SER A 379 -0.02 -8.60 6.58
C SER A 379 1.32 -8.88 5.92
N HIS A 380 2.15 -7.84 5.75
CA HIS A 380 3.54 -8.00 5.36
C HIS A 380 4.25 -8.98 6.30
N ARG A 381 4.95 -9.97 5.71
CA ARG A 381 5.80 -10.90 6.44
C ARG A 381 7.22 -10.37 6.49
N TRP A 382 7.49 -9.60 7.52
CA TRP A 382 8.78 -8.97 7.81
C TRP A 382 9.96 -9.95 7.97
N TRP A 383 9.69 -11.25 8.15
CA TRP A 383 10.70 -12.29 7.92
C TRP A 383 10.99 -12.38 6.41
N ASN A 384 11.77 -11.41 5.94
CA ASN A 384 11.99 -11.10 4.54
C ASN A 384 12.69 -12.28 3.84
N ASP A 385 11.91 -13.15 3.20
CA ASP A 385 12.41 -13.97 2.12
C ASP A 385 12.38 -13.09 0.88
N ALA A 386 13.54 -12.55 0.49
CA ALA A 386 13.67 -11.68 -0.68
C ALA A 386 13.07 -12.32 -1.96
N SER A 387 12.87 -13.65 -1.99
CA SER A 387 12.18 -14.34 -3.09
C SER A 387 10.69 -13.99 -3.22
N ARG A 388 10.05 -13.38 -2.21
CA ARG A 388 8.63 -13.00 -2.23
C ARG A 388 8.37 -11.55 -2.64
N GLN A 389 9.42 -10.74 -2.83
CA GLN A 389 9.23 -9.35 -3.28
C GLN A 389 8.79 -9.31 -4.75
N THR A 390 7.77 -8.50 -5.05
CA THR A 390 7.27 -8.26 -6.42
C THR A 390 6.97 -6.78 -6.64
N SER A 391 6.62 -6.40 -7.86
CA SER A 391 6.22 -5.03 -8.19
C SER A 391 4.70 -4.90 -8.32
N LEU A 392 4.18 -3.69 -8.13
CA LEU A 392 2.75 -3.40 -8.40
C LEU A 392 2.37 -3.71 -9.86
N LYS A 393 3.31 -3.54 -10.80
CA LYS A 393 3.10 -3.86 -12.22
C LYS A 393 2.86 -5.35 -12.45
N ASP A 394 3.55 -6.22 -11.71
CA ASP A 394 3.38 -7.67 -11.80
C ASP A 394 2.03 -8.14 -11.24
N LEU A 395 1.45 -7.38 -10.31
CA LEU A 395 0.13 -7.67 -9.73
C LEU A 395 -1.03 -7.15 -10.60
N ALA A 396 -0.79 -6.15 -11.46
CA ALA A 396 -1.81 -5.49 -12.26
C ALA A 396 -2.73 -6.42 -13.07
N PRO A 397 -2.24 -7.50 -13.72
CA PRO A 397 -3.11 -8.43 -14.44
C PRO A 397 -4.18 -9.09 -13.56
N VAL A 398 -3.85 -9.39 -12.29
CA VAL A 398 -4.83 -9.95 -11.34
C VAL A 398 -5.84 -8.89 -10.96
N LEU A 399 -5.41 -7.66 -10.65
CA LEU A 399 -6.30 -6.55 -10.29
C LEU A 399 -7.29 -6.22 -11.40
N ARG A 400 -6.89 -6.27 -12.67
CA ARG A 400 -7.80 -6.04 -13.81
C ARG A 400 -8.90 -7.10 -13.93
N SER A 401 -8.69 -8.29 -13.36
CA SER A 401 -9.72 -9.34 -13.35
C SER A 401 -10.81 -9.13 -12.28
N TYR A 402 -10.63 -8.15 -11.39
CA TYR A 402 -11.57 -7.91 -10.30
C TYR A 402 -12.86 -7.23 -10.77
N ASP A 403 -13.97 -7.69 -10.19
CA ASP A 403 -15.24 -7.00 -10.29
C ASP A 403 -15.27 -5.83 -9.30
N PHE A 404 -14.86 -4.65 -9.77
CA PHE A 404 -14.85 -3.41 -8.97
C PHE A 404 -16.25 -3.03 -8.45
N ALA A 405 -17.35 -3.53 -9.04
CA ALA A 405 -18.68 -3.29 -8.50
C ALA A 405 -18.90 -4.01 -7.15
N ARG A 406 -18.17 -5.09 -6.87
CA ARG A 406 -18.30 -5.89 -5.64
C ARG A 406 -17.18 -5.69 -4.63
N LEU A 407 -16.05 -5.12 -5.07
CA LEU A 407 -14.89 -4.87 -4.23
C LEU A 407 -15.23 -3.93 -3.05
N ARG A 408 -14.71 -4.16 -1.84
CA ARG A 408 -14.95 -3.26 -0.69
C ARG A 408 -14.47 -1.82 -1.00
N SER A 409 -15.14 -0.79 -0.48
CA SER A 409 -14.81 0.61 -0.76
C SER A 409 -13.36 1.01 -0.43
N ALA A 410 -12.80 0.47 0.66
CA ALA A 410 -11.39 0.65 1.00
C ALA A 410 -10.44 0.08 -0.08
N CYS A 411 -10.80 -1.08 -0.66
CA CYS A 411 -10.05 -1.73 -1.72
C CYS A 411 -10.24 -1.01 -3.07
N LEU A 412 -11.40 -0.42 -3.35
CA LEU A 412 -11.61 0.43 -4.54
C LEU A 412 -10.64 1.60 -4.58
N LYS A 413 -10.52 2.33 -3.47
CA LYS A 413 -9.58 3.45 -3.38
C LYS A 413 -8.15 2.98 -3.60
N ARG A 414 -7.74 1.89 -2.94
CA ARG A 414 -6.40 1.33 -3.17
C ARG A 414 -6.18 0.91 -4.62
N ALA A 415 -7.15 0.26 -5.25
CA ALA A 415 -7.04 -0.13 -6.66
C ALA A 415 -6.82 1.08 -7.57
N LEU A 416 -7.54 2.18 -7.32
CA LEU A 416 -7.35 3.44 -8.06
C LEU A 416 -5.93 3.98 -7.88
N ASP A 417 -5.43 4.03 -6.64
CA ASP A 417 -4.09 4.54 -6.35
C ASP A 417 -3.00 3.67 -7.00
N ILE A 418 -3.15 2.34 -6.96
CA ILE A 418 -2.22 1.41 -7.62
C ILE A 418 -2.19 1.65 -9.11
N PHE A 419 -3.35 1.69 -9.78
CA PHE A 419 -3.39 1.90 -11.24
C PHE A 419 -2.82 3.25 -11.65
N ARG A 420 -2.98 4.30 -10.82
CA ARG A 420 -2.34 5.60 -11.04
C ARG A 420 -0.83 5.53 -10.90
N GLU A 421 -0.33 4.87 -9.86
CA GLU A 421 1.11 4.72 -9.60
C GLU A 421 1.82 3.95 -10.71
N ILE A 422 1.17 2.95 -11.30
CA ILE A 422 1.72 2.19 -12.43
C ILE A 422 1.39 2.78 -13.81
N GLU A 423 0.73 3.93 -13.86
CA GLU A 423 0.31 4.63 -15.09
C GLU A 423 -0.64 3.79 -15.98
N ASP A 424 -1.46 2.93 -15.39
CA ASP A 424 -2.46 2.11 -16.09
C ASP A 424 -3.79 2.85 -16.22
N ALA A 425 -3.91 3.66 -17.27
CA ALA A 425 -5.09 4.49 -17.53
C ALA A 425 -6.38 3.67 -17.70
N GLU A 426 -6.32 2.47 -18.28
CA GLU A 426 -7.50 1.61 -18.48
C GLU A 426 -8.02 1.07 -17.17
N GLY A 427 -7.13 0.51 -16.33
CA GLY A 427 -7.46 0.05 -14.99
C GLY A 427 -8.01 1.18 -14.11
N ALA A 428 -7.35 2.34 -14.13
CA ALA A 428 -7.80 3.51 -13.39
C ALA A 428 -9.20 3.97 -13.83
N HIS A 429 -9.46 4.00 -15.15
CA HIS A 429 -10.77 4.38 -15.69
C HIS A 429 -11.88 3.42 -15.24
N ALA A 430 -11.63 2.11 -15.27
CA ALA A 430 -12.59 1.10 -14.80
C ALA A 430 -12.94 1.28 -13.31
N VAL A 431 -11.93 1.56 -12.46
CA VAL A 431 -12.15 1.84 -11.04
C VAL A 431 -12.92 3.14 -10.83
N MET A 432 -12.59 4.21 -11.56
CA MET A 432 -13.32 5.49 -11.47
C MET A 432 -14.81 5.30 -11.78
N GLN A 433 -15.15 4.50 -12.79
CA GLN A 433 -16.55 4.20 -13.11
C GLN A 433 -17.26 3.47 -11.97
N ALA A 434 -16.60 2.52 -11.32
CA ALA A 434 -17.15 1.81 -10.17
C ALA A 434 -17.35 2.75 -8.96
N VAL A 435 -16.39 3.63 -8.70
CA VAL A 435 -16.47 4.65 -7.64
C VAL A 435 -17.66 5.57 -7.85
N VAL A 436 -17.85 6.10 -9.06
CA VAL A 436 -18.99 7.00 -9.37
C VAL A 436 -20.33 6.29 -9.23
N LYS A 437 -20.43 5.03 -9.70
CA LYS A 437 -21.66 4.22 -9.53
C LYS A 437 -21.99 3.92 -8.06
N ARG A 438 -20.98 3.91 -7.20
CA ARG A 438 -21.08 3.61 -5.75
C ARG A 438 -20.77 4.82 -4.89
N ALA A 439 -21.13 6.01 -5.37
CA ALA A 439 -20.83 7.29 -4.72
C ALA A 439 -21.27 7.38 -3.24
N GLY A 440 -22.31 6.63 -2.82
CA GLY A 440 -22.76 6.59 -1.43
C GLY A 440 -21.90 5.75 -0.47
N GLU A 441 -20.95 4.97 -0.99
CA GLU A 441 -20.11 4.04 -0.20
C GLU A 441 -18.63 4.47 -0.11
N VAL A 442 -18.24 5.46 -0.89
CA VAL A 442 -16.88 5.97 -1.04
C VAL A 442 -16.84 7.41 -0.53
N ASP A 443 -15.70 7.87 -0.02
CA ASP A 443 -15.58 9.25 0.45
C ASP A 443 -15.85 10.26 -0.68
N ALA A 444 -16.56 11.35 -0.33
CA ALA A 444 -17.03 12.33 -1.30
C ALA A 444 -15.89 13.00 -2.09
N ASP A 445 -14.70 13.08 -1.51
CA ASP A 445 -13.56 13.71 -2.15
C ASP A 445 -13.09 12.89 -3.37
N THR A 446 -12.89 11.60 -3.14
CA THR A 446 -12.52 10.60 -4.16
C THR A 446 -13.61 10.49 -5.23
N VAL A 447 -14.89 10.48 -4.85
CA VAL A 447 -16.00 10.43 -5.81
C VAL A 447 -15.99 11.64 -6.75
N ALA A 448 -15.85 12.85 -6.20
CA ALA A 448 -15.82 14.07 -7.02
C ALA A 448 -14.61 14.09 -7.94
N GLU A 449 -13.44 13.66 -7.49
CA GLU A 449 -12.23 13.58 -8.33
C GLU A 449 -12.41 12.61 -9.52
N CYS A 450 -12.93 11.41 -9.25
CA CYS A 450 -13.26 10.42 -10.28
C CYS A 450 -14.29 10.96 -11.27
N ALA A 451 -15.36 11.58 -10.78
CA ALA A 451 -16.43 12.13 -11.59
C ALA A 451 -15.94 13.25 -12.52
N VAL A 452 -15.14 14.18 -12.01
CA VAL A 452 -14.55 15.28 -12.81
C VAL A 452 -13.64 14.72 -13.90
N THR A 453 -12.81 13.72 -13.57
CA THR A 453 -11.90 13.09 -14.55
C THR A 453 -12.67 12.36 -15.64
N LEU A 454 -13.68 11.57 -15.26
CA LEU A 454 -14.56 10.90 -16.21
C LEU A 454 -15.32 11.90 -17.09
N ALA A 455 -15.90 12.94 -16.50
CA ALA A 455 -16.63 13.96 -17.23
C ALA A 455 -15.75 14.63 -18.28
N ARG A 456 -14.50 15.02 -17.93
CA ARG A 456 -13.54 15.56 -18.90
C ARG A 456 -13.28 14.62 -20.06
N SER A 457 -13.07 13.33 -19.80
CA SER A 457 -12.85 12.33 -20.85
C SER A 457 -14.08 12.13 -21.76
N MET A 458 -15.28 12.22 -21.19
CA MET A 458 -16.55 12.05 -21.91
C MET A 458 -16.93 13.30 -22.72
N SER A 459 -16.50 14.49 -22.30
CA SER A 459 -17.03 15.77 -22.79
C SER A 459 -16.84 15.99 -24.29
N VAL A 460 -15.80 15.41 -24.88
CA VAL A 460 -15.51 15.54 -26.32
C VAL A 460 -16.56 14.81 -27.18
N HIS A 461 -17.10 13.69 -26.70
CA HIS A 461 -17.96 12.81 -27.50
C HIS A 461 -19.38 12.67 -26.96
N ALA A 462 -19.58 12.85 -25.66
CA ALA A 462 -20.84 12.70 -24.95
C ALA A 462 -21.01 13.77 -23.84
N PRO A 463 -20.95 15.08 -24.17
CA PRO A 463 -21.05 16.15 -23.17
C PRO A 463 -22.37 16.14 -22.38
N GLN A 464 -23.47 15.74 -23.03
CA GLN A 464 -24.77 15.62 -22.35
C GLN A 464 -24.77 14.53 -21.27
N ASP A 465 -24.06 13.42 -21.49
CA ASP A 465 -23.99 12.35 -20.50
C ASP A 465 -23.01 12.67 -19.36
N ALA A 466 -21.95 13.44 -19.65
CA ALA A 466 -21.10 14.04 -18.63
C ALA A 466 -21.90 14.96 -17.70
N LEU A 467 -22.75 15.84 -18.24
CA LEU A 467 -23.63 16.70 -17.42
C LEU A 467 -24.58 15.89 -16.55
N LYS A 468 -25.28 14.89 -17.12
CA LYS A 468 -26.21 14.04 -16.36
C LYS A 468 -25.50 13.33 -15.21
N MET A 469 -24.30 12.81 -15.46
CA MET A 469 -23.49 12.14 -14.44
C MET A 469 -23.12 13.11 -13.30
N LEU A 470 -22.54 14.27 -13.61
CA LEU A 470 -22.16 15.27 -12.61
C LEU A 470 -23.37 15.76 -11.79
N ALA A 471 -24.48 16.10 -12.45
CA ALA A 471 -25.69 16.57 -11.79
C ALA A 471 -26.30 15.51 -10.87
N SER A 472 -26.23 14.22 -11.24
CA SER A 472 -26.75 13.12 -10.41
C SER A 472 -26.02 12.96 -9.08
N LEU A 473 -24.75 13.38 -9.01
CA LEU A 473 -23.90 13.24 -7.83
C LEU A 473 -24.06 14.39 -6.83
N GLU A 474 -24.57 15.56 -7.24
CA GLU A 474 -24.68 16.73 -6.36
C GLU A 474 -25.45 16.41 -5.08
N LYS A 475 -26.59 15.71 -5.19
CA LYS A 475 -27.39 15.33 -4.02
C LYS A 475 -26.67 14.33 -3.13
N THR A 476 -25.97 13.36 -3.73
CA THR A 476 -25.23 12.32 -3.00
C THR A 476 -24.06 12.92 -2.21
N LEU A 477 -23.41 13.96 -2.74
CA LEU A 477 -22.26 14.60 -2.12
C LEU A 477 -22.62 15.88 -1.34
N ALA A 478 -23.90 16.14 -1.09
CA ALA A 478 -24.39 17.41 -0.54
C ALA A 478 -23.74 17.81 0.80
N ASP A 479 -23.35 16.83 1.61
CA ASP A 479 -22.70 17.03 2.91
C ASP A 479 -21.22 17.43 2.80
N ASN A 480 -20.64 17.41 1.60
CA ASN A 480 -19.27 17.87 1.33
C ASN A 480 -19.28 19.07 0.36
N PRO A 481 -19.26 20.31 0.87
CA PRO A 481 -19.30 21.53 0.06
C PRO A 481 -18.17 21.63 -0.98
N ALA A 482 -16.97 21.14 -0.66
CA ALA A 482 -15.83 21.19 -1.57
C ALA A 482 -16.01 20.22 -2.75
N ALA A 483 -16.52 19.01 -2.47
CA ALA A 483 -16.87 18.04 -3.52
C ALA A 483 -17.96 18.59 -4.44
N VAL A 484 -19.04 19.17 -3.88
CA VAL A 484 -20.09 19.81 -4.67
C VAL A 484 -19.54 20.93 -5.54
N ALA A 485 -18.74 21.85 -4.97
CA ALA A 485 -18.16 22.95 -5.73
C ALA A 485 -17.31 22.47 -6.93
N ARG A 486 -16.55 21.36 -6.78
CA ARG A 486 -15.80 20.74 -7.88
C ARG A 486 -16.71 20.16 -8.97
N LEU A 487 -17.82 19.52 -8.60
CA LEU A 487 -18.80 19.02 -9.57
C LEU A 487 -19.44 20.16 -10.38
N LEU A 488 -19.85 21.24 -9.71
CA LEU A 488 -20.46 22.39 -10.38
C LEU A 488 -19.50 23.11 -11.31
N LEU A 489 -18.24 23.21 -10.90
CA LEU A 489 -17.21 23.79 -11.75
C LEU A 489 -17.03 22.96 -13.03
N ALA A 490 -16.96 21.62 -12.89
CA ALA A 490 -16.87 20.74 -14.04
C ALA A 490 -18.14 20.80 -14.92
N GLU A 491 -19.33 20.87 -14.34
CA GLU A 491 -20.58 21.01 -15.10
C GLU A 491 -20.59 22.33 -15.90
N GLY A 492 -20.17 23.43 -15.29
CA GLY A 492 -19.99 24.73 -15.96
C GLY A 492 -18.97 24.66 -17.09
N ASP A 493 -17.82 24.00 -16.86
CA ASP A 493 -16.79 23.81 -17.89
C ASP A 493 -17.34 22.99 -19.09
N VAL A 494 -18.15 21.95 -18.83
CA VAL A 494 -18.81 21.18 -19.91
C VAL A 494 -19.75 22.04 -20.72
N LEU A 495 -20.61 22.82 -20.05
CA LEU A 495 -21.54 23.74 -20.72
C LEU A 495 -20.81 24.77 -21.58
N PHE A 496 -19.76 25.39 -21.02
CA PHE A 496 -19.05 26.46 -21.69
C PHE A 496 -18.20 25.97 -22.87
N TYR A 497 -17.39 24.93 -22.69
CA TYR A 497 -16.41 24.51 -23.70
C TYR A 497 -16.95 23.53 -24.73
N PHE A 498 -17.99 22.75 -24.42
CA PHE A 498 -18.44 21.65 -25.26
C PHE A 498 -19.88 21.78 -25.77
N LEU A 499 -20.69 22.64 -25.14
CA LEU A 499 -22.09 22.86 -25.52
C LEU A 499 -22.41 24.30 -25.93
N ASP A 500 -21.44 25.21 -25.84
CA ASP A 500 -21.59 26.65 -26.13
C ASP A 500 -22.74 27.32 -25.32
N ASP A 501 -23.05 26.78 -24.14
CA ASP A 501 -24.14 27.22 -23.26
C ASP A 501 -23.60 28.14 -22.15
N ALA A 502 -23.16 29.32 -22.58
CA ALA A 502 -22.49 30.29 -21.71
C ALA A 502 -23.40 30.87 -20.61
N ASP A 503 -24.71 30.95 -20.81
CA ASP A 503 -25.64 31.47 -19.79
C ASP A 503 -25.78 30.50 -18.62
N ARG A 504 -26.03 29.21 -18.90
CA ARG A 504 -26.10 28.20 -17.83
C ARG A 504 -24.75 27.99 -17.15
N ALA A 505 -23.64 28.09 -17.89
CA ALA A 505 -22.32 28.07 -17.28
C ALA A 505 -22.12 29.21 -16.27
N LEU A 506 -22.52 30.44 -16.63
CA LEU A 506 -22.47 31.59 -15.72
C LEU A 506 -23.32 31.40 -14.47
N GLU A 507 -24.54 30.84 -14.60
CA GLU A 507 -25.40 30.52 -13.46
C GLU A 507 -24.71 29.57 -12.47
N LEU A 508 -24.03 28.53 -12.97
CA LEU A 508 -23.28 27.59 -12.13
C LEU A 508 -22.07 28.24 -11.47
N TYR A 509 -21.29 29.04 -12.20
CA TYR A 509 -20.14 29.73 -11.62
C TYR A 509 -20.56 30.75 -10.55
N ASP A 510 -21.63 31.50 -10.79
CA ASP A 510 -22.19 32.42 -9.79
C ASP A 510 -22.67 31.65 -8.55
N ARG A 511 -23.35 30.51 -8.75
CA ARG A 511 -23.76 29.63 -7.64
C ARG A 511 -22.57 29.18 -6.80
N ILE A 512 -21.43 28.87 -7.43
CA ILE A 512 -20.21 28.51 -6.71
C ILE A 512 -19.73 29.68 -5.84
N VAL A 513 -19.60 30.87 -6.43
CA VAL A 513 -19.13 32.07 -5.73
C VAL A 513 -20.08 32.44 -4.59
N SER A 514 -21.37 32.51 -4.85
CA SER A 514 -22.40 32.92 -3.89
C SER A 514 -22.57 31.94 -2.73
N ARG A 515 -22.43 30.63 -2.98
CA ARG A 515 -22.67 29.59 -1.94
C ARG A 515 -21.41 29.25 -1.14
N PHE A 516 -20.25 29.23 -1.77
CA PHE A 516 -19.05 28.61 -1.21
C PHE A 516 -17.89 29.57 -0.92
N ALA A 517 -17.95 30.84 -1.32
CA ALA A 517 -16.95 31.83 -0.93
C ALA A 517 -16.76 31.88 0.61
N GLY A 518 -15.51 31.81 1.07
CA GLY A 518 -15.17 31.74 2.49
C GLY A 518 -15.53 30.44 3.21
N LYS A 519 -16.04 29.41 2.51
CA LYS A 519 -16.45 28.12 3.09
C LYS A 519 -15.72 26.89 2.52
N VAL A 520 -15.12 27.01 1.34
CA VAL A 520 -14.33 25.94 0.69
C VAL A 520 -12.94 26.46 0.34
N GLN A 521 -12.07 25.59 -0.18
CA GLN A 521 -10.77 26.01 -0.70
C GLN A 521 -10.95 27.15 -1.71
N GLU A 522 -10.26 28.26 -1.47
CA GLU A 522 -10.31 29.48 -2.30
C GLU A 522 -9.99 29.21 -3.78
N HIS A 523 -9.29 28.11 -4.08
CA HIS A 523 -8.93 27.70 -5.43
C HIS A 523 -10.14 27.47 -6.34
N THR A 524 -11.16 26.74 -5.90
CA THR A 524 -12.34 26.45 -6.74
C THR A 524 -13.15 27.72 -7.02
N VAL A 525 -13.30 28.57 -6.00
CA VAL A 525 -13.98 29.86 -6.13
C VAL A 525 -13.20 30.80 -7.06
N ARG A 526 -11.87 30.80 -6.97
CA ARG A 526 -11.00 31.54 -7.87
C ARG A 526 -11.15 31.07 -9.32
N ILE A 527 -11.14 29.76 -9.59
CA ILE A 527 -11.35 29.24 -10.95
C ILE A 527 -12.72 29.68 -11.46
N ALA A 528 -13.79 29.56 -10.67
CA ALA A 528 -15.13 29.98 -11.09
C ALA A 528 -15.16 31.47 -11.49
N LYS A 529 -14.52 32.36 -10.71
CA LYS A 529 -14.39 33.78 -11.06
C LYS A 529 -13.60 34.01 -12.36
N ILE A 530 -12.53 33.26 -12.58
CA ILE A 530 -11.79 33.31 -13.85
C ILE A 530 -12.69 32.87 -15.00
N ARG A 531 -13.45 31.77 -14.86
CA ARG A 531 -14.39 31.30 -15.87
C ARG A 531 -15.50 32.29 -16.18
N MET A 532 -16.05 32.98 -15.18
CA MET A 532 -17.00 34.08 -15.39
C MET A 532 -16.36 35.20 -16.22
N GLY A 533 -15.09 35.54 -15.93
CA GLY A 533 -14.32 36.48 -16.73
C GLY A 533 -14.13 36.03 -18.18
N ASP A 534 -13.82 34.74 -18.39
CA ASP A 534 -13.64 34.14 -19.71
C ASP A 534 -14.93 34.17 -20.55
N VAL A 535 -16.08 33.91 -19.92
CA VAL A 535 -17.38 34.02 -20.59
C VAL A 535 -17.67 35.46 -21.02
N HIS A 536 -17.48 36.44 -20.11
CA HIS A 536 -17.69 37.85 -20.43
C HIS A 536 -16.70 38.36 -21.47
N ARG A 537 -15.44 37.90 -21.43
CA ARG A 537 -14.43 38.17 -22.46
C ARG A 537 -14.88 37.67 -23.82
N GLY A 538 -15.41 36.44 -23.90
CA GLY A 538 -15.97 35.88 -25.14
C GLY A 538 -17.15 36.68 -25.70
N ARG A 539 -17.94 37.32 -24.82
CA ARG A 539 -19.06 38.21 -25.20
C ARG A 539 -18.65 39.64 -25.55
N GLY A 540 -17.37 40.00 -25.42
CA GLY A 540 -16.88 41.36 -25.61
C GLY A 540 -17.25 42.33 -24.47
N ASP A 541 -17.70 41.84 -23.32
CA ASP A 541 -18.07 42.67 -22.16
C ASP A 541 -16.83 42.92 -21.27
N TYR A 542 -16.04 43.93 -21.65
CA TYR A 542 -14.79 44.29 -20.96
C TYR A 542 -14.96 44.52 -19.47
N GLU A 543 -15.96 45.33 -19.09
CA GLU A 543 -16.16 45.75 -17.71
C GLU A 543 -16.51 44.57 -16.79
N LYS A 544 -17.41 43.68 -17.23
CA LYS A 544 -17.73 42.48 -16.45
C LYS A 544 -16.59 41.48 -16.43
N ALA A 545 -15.88 41.31 -17.55
CA ALA A 545 -14.71 40.43 -17.60
C ALA A 545 -13.62 40.90 -16.63
N LEU A 546 -13.29 42.19 -16.66
CA LEU A 546 -12.27 42.80 -15.81
C LEU A 546 -12.65 42.68 -14.33
N ARG A 547 -13.91 42.96 -13.99
CA ARG A 547 -14.41 42.82 -12.62
C ARG A 547 -14.21 41.39 -12.10
N SER A 548 -14.60 40.38 -12.88
CA SER A 548 -14.48 38.97 -12.49
C SER A 548 -13.01 38.54 -12.32
N TYR A 549 -12.12 38.95 -13.23
CA TYR A 549 -10.68 38.65 -13.11
C TYR A 549 -10.03 39.34 -11.91
N LEU A 550 -10.33 40.62 -11.66
CA LEU A 550 -9.81 41.33 -10.49
C LEU A 550 -10.35 40.73 -9.19
N ASP A 551 -11.61 40.29 -9.18
CA ASP A 551 -12.17 39.57 -8.03
C ASP A 551 -11.47 38.22 -7.80
N ALA A 552 -11.05 37.53 -8.86
CA ALA A 552 -10.23 36.33 -8.73
C ALA A 552 -8.85 36.67 -8.14
N GLU A 553 -8.19 37.74 -8.62
CA GLU A 553 -6.88 38.20 -8.15
C GLU A 553 -6.88 38.58 -6.65
N LYS A 554 -8.00 39.09 -6.13
CA LYS A 554 -8.17 39.36 -4.68
C LYS A 554 -8.03 38.10 -3.82
N LEU A 555 -8.36 36.92 -4.36
CA LEU A 555 -8.15 35.62 -3.70
C LEU A 555 -6.67 35.23 -3.83
N LYS A 556 -5.83 35.87 -3.03
CA LYS A 556 -4.36 35.79 -3.15
C LYS A 556 -3.86 34.34 -3.06
N LEU A 557 -3.05 33.94 -4.04
CA LEU A 557 -2.34 32.65 -4.08
C LEU A 557 -1.11 32.63 -3.17
N HIS A 558 -0.49 33.79 -2.99
CA HIS A 558 0.72 33.97 -2.21
C HIS A 558 0.54 35.11 -1.20
N PRO A 559 0.96 34.93 0.06
CA PRO A 559 0.93 35.99 1.08
C PRO A 559 2.13 36.94 0.92
N TRP A 560 2.38 37.42 -0.30
CA TRP A 560 3.54 38.26 -0.62
C TRP A 560 3.17 39.74 -0.71
N PRO A 561 4.13 40.65 -0.42
CA PRO A 561 3.95 42.08 -0.64
C PRO A 561 3.89 42.40 -2.14
N ALA A 562 3.34 43.59 -2.46
CA ALA A 562 3.01 43.98 -3.83
C ALA A 562 4.23 44.08 -4.77
N ASP A 563 5.36 44.52 -4.24
CA ASP A 563 6.66 44.56 -4.94
C ASP A 563 7.12 43.16 -5.38
N ARG A 564 7.01 42.17 -4.49
CA ARG A 564 7.36 40.78 -4.81
C ARG A 564 6.41 40.17 -5.84
N LEU A 565 5.12 40.50 -5.79
CA LEU A 565 4.15 40.07 -6.80
C LEU A 565 4.43 40.70 -8.17
N ALA A 566 4.83 41.97 -8.21
CA ALA A 566 5.24 42.63 -9.45
C ALA A 566 6.49 41.96 -10.07
N VAL A 567 7.48 41.61 -9.25
CA VAL A 567 8.66 40.85 -9.70
C VAL A 567 8.26 39.47 -10.22
N ARG A 568 7.38 38.74 -9.51
CA ARG A 568 6.88 37.43 -9.95
C ARG A 568 6.20 37.49 -11.31
N LYS A 569 5.32 38.49 -11.50
CA LYS A 569 4.64 38.72 -12.77
C LYS A 569 5.64 39.00 -13.91
N GLY A 570 6.60 39.90 -13.69
CA GLY A 570 7.63 40.20 -14.69
C GLY A 570 8.49 38.98 -15.06
N ALA A 571 8.88 38.18 -14.06
CA ALA A 571 9.62 36.95 -14.27
C ALA A 571 8.85 35.93 -15.12
N LEU A 572 7.54 35.76 -14.89
CA LEU A 572 6.68 34.88 -15.67
C LEU A 572 6.58 35.31 -17.14
N PHE A 573 6.45 36.60 -17.42
CA PHE A 573 6.50 37.10 -18.80
C PHE A 573 7.83 36.77 -19.49
N MET A 574 8.95 37.05 -18.81
CA MET A 574 10.29 36.75 -19.34
C MET A 574 10.49 35.25 -19.60
N GLU A 575 9.95 34.39 -18.73
CA GLU A 575 9.99 32.94 -18.86
C GLU A 575 9.23 32.47 -20.11
N VAL A 576 7.99 32.93 -20.28
CA VAL A 576 7.18 32.64 -21.49
C VAL A 576 7.91 33.10 -22.76
N GLU A 577 8.43 34.33 -22.79
CA GLU A 577 9.16 34.85 -23.94
C GLU A 577 10.48 34.11 -24.21
N SER A 578 11.17 33.66 -23.16
CA SER A 578 12.37 32.84 -23.29
C SER A 578 12.06 31.51 -23.98
N HIS A 579 11.00 30.82 -23.55
CA HIS A 579 10.56 29.56 -24.17
C HIS A 579 10.08 29.75 -25.62
N ILE A 580 9.36 30.83 -25.92
CA ILE A 580 8.98 31.17 -27.30
C ILE A 580 10.24 31.37 -28.17
N ARG A 581 11.26 32.08 -27.67
CA ARG A 581 12.51 32.32 -28.41
C ARG A 581 13.32 31.05 -28.62
N SER A 582 13.29 30.11 -27.68
CA SER A 582 13.95 28.80 -27.83
C SER A 582 13.16 27.81 -28.68
N GLY A 583 11.91 28.15 -29.07
CA GLY A 583 11.03 27.28 -29.84
C GLY A 583 10.33 26.19 -29.01
N ASP A 584 10.40 26.27 -27.68
CA ASP A 584 9.74 25.34 -26.77
C ASP A 584 8.33 25.84 -26.45
N PHE A 585 7.41 25.61 -27.39
CA PHE A 585 6.05 26.13 -27.29
C PHE A 585 5.16 25.41 -26.28
N ASP A 586 5.55 24.21 -25.84
CA ASP A 586 4.84 23.49 -24.79
C ASP A 586 5.18 24.08 -23.42
N ALA A 587 6.47 24.25 -23.11
CA ALA A 587 6.89 24.94 -21.89
C ALA A 587 6.43 26.41 -21.85
N ALA A 588 6.39 27.09 -23.00
CA ALA A 588 5.81 28.43 -23.09
C ALA A 588 4.32 28.46 -22.74
N ALA A 589 3.55 27.45 -23.17
CA ALA A 589 2.13 27.34 -22.86
C ALA A 589 1.89 27.09 -21.37
N GLU A 590 2.66 26.18 -20.75
CA GLU A 590 2.58 25.89 -19.31
C GLU A 590 2.93 27.12 -18.45
N SER A 591 3.99 27.83 -18.83
CA SER A 591 4.40 29.08 -18.17
C SER A 591 3.33 30.17 -18.30
N LEU A 592 2.70 30.26 -19.48
CA LEU A 592 1.62 31.22 -19.74
C LEU A 592 0.34 30.86 -18.98
N ASP A 593 0.02 29.58 -18.88
CA ASP A 593 -1.12 29.11 -18.07
C ASP A 593 -0.91 29.47 -16.58
N THR A 594 0.33 29.39 -16.08
CA THR A 594 0.69 29.85 -14.74
C THR A 594 0.51 31.37 -14.60
N LEU A 595 1.01 32.15 -15.56
CA LEU A 595 0.84 33.61 -15.58
C LEU A 595 -0.63 34.01 -15.53
N GLU A 596 -1.45 33.43 -16.41
CA GLU A 596 -2.86 33.81 -16.48
C GLU A 596 -3.73 33.17 -15.39
N TRP A 597 -3.21 32.14 -14.70
CA TRP A 597 -3.77 31.65 -13.44
C TRP A 597 -3.53 32.65 -12.30
N GLU A 598 -2.31 33.18 -12.18
CA GLU A 598 -1.92 34.14 -11.14
C GLU A 598 -2.48 35.55 -11.40
N TYR A 599 -2.49 36.00 -12.67
CA TYR A 599 -2.87 37.35 -13.12
C TYR A 599 -3.87 37.28 -14.28
N PRO A 600 -5.09 36.77 -14.06
CA PRO A 600 -6.09 36.60 -15.11
C PRO A 600 -6.50 37.89 -15.82
N ALA A 601 -6.34 39.07 -15.21
CA ALA A 601 -6.64 40.35 -15.86
C ALA A 601 -5.70 40.66 -17.04
N GLU A 602 -4.54 40.01 -17.13
CA GLU A 602 -3.62 40.15 -18.27
C GLU A 602 -4.26 39.72 -19.60
N ARG A 603 -5.24 38.82 -19.54
CA ARG A 603 -6.02 38.40 -20.71
C ARG A 603 -6.73 39.57 -21.41
N LEU A 604 -7.06 40.63 -20.66
CA LEU A 604 -7.72 41.84 -21.17
C LEU A 604 -6.75 42.99 -21.45
N ARG A 605 -5.63 43.09 -20.71
CA ARG A 605 -4.59 44.10 -20.96
C ARG A 605 -3.93 43.87 -22.32
N GLY A 606 -3.65 42.61 -22.63
CA GLY A 606 -3.40 42.15 -24.00
C GLY A 606 -2.08 41.42 -24.21
N GLU A 607 -1.08 41.63 -23.35
CA GLU A 607 0.23 41.00 -23.51
C GLU A 607 0.14 39.48 -23.43
N SER A 608 -0.58 38.93 -22.44
CA SER A 608 -0.75 37.47 -22.32
C SER A 608 -1.53 36.88 -23.51
N SER A 609 -2.57 37.58 -24.00
CA SER A 609 -3.34 37.17 -25.18
C SER A 609 -2.49 37.19 -26.46
N LEU A 610 -1.62 38.19 -26.62
CA LEU A 610 -0.64 38.26 -27.72
C LEU A 610 0.34 37.09 -27.64
N LEU A 611 0.88 36.79 -26.46
CA LEU A 611 1.78 35.65 -26.25
C LEU A 611 1.06 34.32 -26.54
N ARG A 612 -0.19 34.15 -26.10
CA ARG A 612 -0.99 32.94 -26.39
C ARG A 612 -1.16 32.73 -27.89
N GLY A 613 -1.47 33.79 -28.64
CA GLY A 613 -1.56 33.72 -30.09
C GLY A 613 -0.21 33.45 -30.77
N ARG A 614 0.90 34.00 -30.26
CA ARG A 614 2.27 33.70 -30.75
C ARG A 614 2.67 32.25 -30.51
N ILE A 615 2.33 31.68 -29.36
CA ILE A 615 2.55 30.26 -29.07
C ILE A 615 1.78 29.40 -30.08
N ALA A 616 0.51 29.73 -30.35
CA ALA A 616 -0.29 29.02 -31.36
C ALA A 616 0.31 29.13 -32.78
N LEU A 617 0.83 30.31 -33.16
CA LEU A 617 1.57 30.49 -34.42
C LEU A 617 2.83 29.61 -34.47
N GLY A 618 3.60 29.56 -33.38
CA GLY A 618 4.79 28.72 -33.24
C GLY A 618 4.48 27.23 -33.40
N LYS A 619 3.35 26.78 -32.84
CA LYS A 619 2.78 25.44 -33.01
C LYS A 619 2.12 25.21 -34.39
N LYS A 620 2.16 26.21 -35.28
CA LYS A 620 1.53 26.20 -36.62
C LYS A 620 0.01 26.00 -36.59
N ASN A 621 -0.64 26.27 -35.46
CA ASN A 621 -2.10 26.25 -35.34
C ASN A 621 -2.66 27.64 -35.67
N LEU A 622 -2.68 27.97 -36.95
CA LEU A 622 -3.10 29.28 -37.46
C LEU A 622 -4.55 29.65 -37.10
N PRO A 623 -5.55 28.73 -37.14
CA PRO A 623 -6.90 29.03 -36.71
C PRO A 623 -6.98 29.43 -35.23
N GLU A 624 -6.29 28.70 -34.35
CA GLU A 624 -6.26 29.01 -32.92
C GLU A 624 -5.55 30.35 -32.65
N ALA A 625 -4.45 30.63 -33.35
CA ALA A 625 -3.78 31.92 -33.26
C ALA A 625 -4.73 33.09 -33.60
N CYS A 626 -5.45 32.98 -34.72
CA CYS A 626 -6.44 33.98 -35.13
C CYS A 626 -7.54 34.15 -34.07
N LYS A 627 -8.05 33.05 -33.50
CA LYS A 627 -9.06 33.07 -32.44
C LYS A 627 -8.57 33.86 -31.22
N GLN A 628 -7.34 33.60 -30.75
CA GLN A 628 -6.78 34.30 -29.59
C GLN A 628 -6.57 35.78 -29.84
N PHE A 629 -6.05 36.16 -31.02
CA PHE A 629 -5.86 37.55 -31.40
C PHE A 629 -7.18 38.32 -31.50
N LEU A 630 -8.18 37.74 -32.16
CA LEU A 630 -9.49 38.37 -32.33
C LEU A 630 -10.27 38.44 -31.02
N ALA A 631 -10.11 37.48 -30.11
CA ALA A 631 -10.72 37.53 -28.78
C ALA A 631 -10.26 38.75 -27.97
N LEU A 632 -8.96 39.09 -28.01
CA LEU A 632 -8.46 40.32 -27.37
C LEU A 632 -9.07 41.57 -28.02
N VAL A 633 -9.04 41.66 -29.35
CA VAL A 633 -9.53 42.85 -30.07
C VAL A 633 -11.04 43.03 -29.91
N GLY A 634 -11.79 41.94 -29.81
CA GLY A 634 -13.23 41.95 -29.60
C GLY A 634 -13.62 42.49 -28.22
N VAL A 635 -12.86 42.14 -27.17
CA VAL A 635 -13.14 42.61 -25.80
C VAL A 635 -12.47 43.94 -25.48
N ASN A 636 -11.29 44.23 -26.03
CA ASN A 636 -10.52 45.44 -25.76
C ASN A 636 -9.88 45.98 -27.05
N PRO A 637 -10.66 46.63 -27.93
CA PRO A 637 -10.12 47.26 -29.12
C PRO A 637 -9.13 48.38 -28.80
N SER A 638 -9.18 48.98 -27.61
CA SER A 638 -8.24 50.03 -27.19
C SER A 638 -6.91 49.50 -26.62
N SER A 639 -6.70 48.18 -26.59
CA SER A 639 -5.42 47.59 -26.16
C SER A 639 -4.27 48.09 -27.05
N GLU A 640 -3.12 48.39 -26.43
CA GLU A 640 -1.90 48.73 -27.16
C GLU A 640 -1.44 47.60 -28.10
N TYR A 641 -1.87 46.36 -27.84
CA TYR A 641 -1.58 45.18 -28.64
C TYR A 641 -2.62 44.89 -29.72
N ALA A 642 -3.74 45.64 -29.80
CA ALA A 642 -4.84 45.35 -30.72
C ALA A 642 -4.40 45.37 -32.20
N ALA A 643 -3.64 46.40 -32.60
CA ALA A 643 -3.12 46.50 -33.96
C ALA A 643 -2.10 45.39 -34.30
N GLU A 644 -1.27 44.97 -33.33
CA GLU A 644 -0.35 43.84 -33.48
C GLU A 644 -1.11 42.52 -33.68
N CYS A 645 -2.11 42.26 -32.84
CA CYS A 645 -2.96 41.08 -32.92
C CYS A 645 -3.69 41.00 -34.26
N LEU A 646 -4.29 42.10 -34.72
CA LEU A 646 -4.93 42.17 -36.04
C LEU A 646 -3.94 41.88 -37.17
N TYR A 647 -2.72 42.42 -37.08
CA TYR A 647 -1.69 42.22 -38.10
C TYR A 647 -1.23 40.77 -38.17
N LEU A 648 -0.93 40.16 -37.01
CA LEU A 648 -0.53 38.75 -36.94
C LEU A 648 -1.68 37.81 -37.38
N CYS A 649 -2.92 38.15 -37.06
CA CYS A 649 -4.10 37.46 -37.56
C CYS A 649 -4.22 37.56 -39.09
N ALA A 650 -4.01 38.75 -39.66
CA ALA A 650 -4.02 38.94 -41.12
C ALA A 650 -2.95 38.07 -41.81
N LEU A 651 -1.71 38.03 -41.29
CA LEU A 651 -0.66 37.17 -41.82
C LEU A 651 -1.02 35.67 -41.72
N ALA A 652 -1.60 35.24 -40.60
CA ALA A 652 -2.07 33.87 -40.43
C ALA A 652 -3.19 33.52 -41.41
N LYS A 653 -4.13 34.45 -41.66
CA LYS A 653 -5.21 34.30 -42.65
C LYS A 653 -4.67 34.23 -44.08
N GLU A 654 -3.63 34.98 -44.44
CA GLU A 654 -2.94 34.85 -45.73
C GLU A 654 -2.34 33.45 -45.91
N GLN A 655 -1.67 32.94 -44.88
CA GLN A 655 -1.10 31.58 -44.91
C GLN A 655 -2.18 30.50 -45.01
N LEU A 656 -3.38 30.75 -44.47
CA LEU A 656 -4.56 29.89 -44.63
C LEU A 656 -5.24 30.05 -46.00
N GLY A 657 -4.79 30.96 -46.86
CA GLY A 657 -5.40 31.24 -48.17
C GLY A 657 -6.64 32.15 -48.10
N LEU A 658 -6.99 32.67 -46.92
CA LEU A 658 -8.15 33.54 -46.68
C LEU A 658 -7.80 35.02 -46.96
N LYS A 659 -7.45 35.29 -48.22
CA LYS A 659 -6.92 36.59 -48.66
C LYS A 659 -7.87 37.76 -48.42
N GLU A 660 -9.17 37.58 -48.68
CA GLU A 660 -10.16 38.65 -48.48
C GLU A 660 -10.32 39.03 -47.01
N GLU A 661 -10.32 38.04 -46.11
CA GLU A 661 -10.35 38.27 -44.66
C GLU A 661 -9.08 38.96 -44.17
N ALA A 662 -7.91 38.57 -44.69
CA ALA A 662 -6.65 39.22 -44.37
C ALA A 662 -6.67 40.70 -44.79
N GLU A 663 -7.11 41.02 -46.01
CA GLU A 663 -7.23 42.39 -46.50
C GLU A 663 -8.29 43.22 -45.73
N ALA A 664 -9.37 42.59 -45.27
CA ALA A 664 -10.33 43.23 -44.38
C ALA A 664 -9.67 43.64 -43.04
N LEU A 665 -8.87 42.76 -42.43
CA LEU A 665 -8.13 43.06 -41.20
C LEU A 665 -7.08 44.16 -41.42
N LYS A 666 -6.37 44.15 -42.55
CA LYS A 666 -5.41 45.21 -42.91
C LYS A 666 -6.07 46.58 -43.05
N ARG A 667 -7.20 46.66 -43.76
CA ARG A 667 -8.01 47.89 -43.87
C ARG A 667 -8.50 48.36 -42.50
N ARG A 668 -8.90 47.42 -41.64
CA ARG A 668 -9.30 47.72 -40.27
C ARG A 668 -8.15 48.33 -39.46
N ILE A 669 -6.93 47.81 -39.59
CA ILE A 669 -5.74 48.40 -38.95
C ILE A 669 -5.52 49.85 -39.42
N ALA A 670 -5.56 50.08 -40.73
CA ALA A 670 -5.36 51.42 -41.29
C ALA A 670 -6.45 52.44 -40.87
N GLY A 671 -7.69 51.98 -40.68
CA GLY A 671 -8.82 52.83 -40.28
C GLY A 671 -8.94 53.06 -38.78
N GLU A 672 -8.85 52.00 -37.96
CA GLU A 672 -9.06 52.06 -36.51
C GLU A 672 -7.77 52.37 -35.73
N TYR A 673 -6.59 52.13 -36.30
CA TYR A 673 -5.29 52.27 -35.62
C TYR A 673 -4.25 53.03 -36.48
N PRO A 674 -4.56 54.22 -36.99
CA PRO A 674 -3.69 54.94 -37.93
C PRO A 674 -2.31 55.29 -37.36
N GLU A 675 -2.21 55.47 -36.03
CA GLU A 675 -0.96 55.77 -35.32
C GLU A 675 -0.07 54.53 -35.11
N SER A 676 -0.58 53.32 -35.38
CA SER A 676 0.19 52.10 -35.18
C SER A 676 1.28 51.95 -36.26
N PRO A 677 2.51 51.52 -35.91
CA PRO A 677 3.53 51.14 -36.89
C PRO A 677 3.06 50.04 -37.88
N ARG A 678 2.00 49.30 -37.53
CA ARG A 678 1.41 48.28 -38.40
C ARG A 678 0.56 48.87 -39.53
N ALA A 679 -0.08 50.03 -39.34
CA ALA A 679 -0.85 50.71 -40.39
C ALA A 679 0.02 51.10 -41.60
N ALA A 680 1.28 51.47 -41.38
CA ALA A 680 2.24 51.76 -42.44
C ALA A 680 2.69 50.50 -43.23
N ARG A 681 2.60 49.31 -42.61
CA ARG A 681 2.99 48.02 -43.21
C ARG A 681 1.85 47.34 -43.96
N THR A 682 0.61 47.80 -43.80
CA THR A 682 -0.58 47.26 -44.46
C THR A 682 -0.95 47.97 -45.76
N GLY A 683 -0.31 49.11 -46.08
CA GLY A 683 -0.56 49.91 -47.30
C GLY A 683 0.44 49.69 -48.45
N LYS A 684 1.35 48.73 -48.32
CA LYS A 684 2.23 48.22 -49.39
C LYS A 684 1.88 46.77 -49.66
#